data_AF-A0A235INW5-F1
#
_entry.id   AF-A0A235INW5-F1
#
_cell.length_a   1.000
_cell.length_b   1.000
_cell.length_c   1.000
_cell.angle_alpha   90.00
_cell.angle_beta   90.00
_cell.angle_gamma   90.00
#
_symmetry.space_group_name_H-M   'P 1'
#
loop_
_entity.id
_entity.type
_entity.pdbx_description
1 polymer ?
#
loop_
_entity_poly.entity_id
_entity_poly.type
_entity_poly.pdbx_seq_one_letter_code
_entity_poly.pdbx_strand_id
1 'polypeptide(L)'
;MATEEASISLAKDINTGGVSSNPQNLTNVNGTLYFVAIDNSEGYELWKSDGTETGTVLVKDIFSGTGSSNPQNLTNINGTLYFRAIDSTGGSELWKSDGTEAGTVLVKDIFSGTGSSNPQNLTNVNGTLYFSASDSTGGTELWKSDGTETGTVRVKDISSGTGSSYPQNLTNVNGTLYFSASDITGGTELWKSDGTEAGTVRVKDIFSGTGSSYPQNLTDVNGTLYFSASDSTGGTELWKSDGTETGTVRVKDIFSGTGSSNPQNLTNVNGILYFRATDSSGGIELWKSDGTEAGTVRVKDIFSGTGSSYPNYLTNINGILYFSASDSSGGYELWKSDGTDAGTVRVKDIFSGTGSSNPQNLTNVNGTLYFVAYDSIGGNELWKSDGTDAGTVRVKDIFSGTGSSNPNSLANINGTLYFRATDSSSGSELWKSDGTETGTVRVKDINTATVSSEPYFLTNVNDTLYFRATDSSGGNELWKSDGTEAGTVRVKDIFSGTGNSNPQNLTNVNGTLYFSAYDSTGGTELWKSDGTETGTVRVKDIFSGTGNSDPNFLTNVNGTMYFVATDSSGGRELWKSDGTEAGTVRVKDIFSGTGSSNPQNLTNINGTLYFSATDSSGGRELWKSDGTDAGTVRVKDIVSGSGSSYPQNLTNVNGTLYFSATDSSSGSELWKSDGTETGTVRVKDIFSGIGSSNPQNLTNINGTLYFGATDSSGGNELWKSDGTETGIVRVKDIFSGIGSSNPQNLTNINGTLYFSATDSSGGNELWKSDGTETGTVRVKDIFSGIGSSNPQNLTNINGTLYFSATDSSGGNELWKSDGTETGTIRVKDIFSGTASSNPNNLTYVNGKLYFFADNGNTGQELFKLDLNNTPTDLSLSATSINENVPADTVIGNFSTTDADTDNTHTYTLVSGADSTDNSAFTIVGNELHINVSPDYETKNSYNIRLRTTDRGGLFYEKAIAIAVNNINDAPTVANAIADQTATTDTTFNFNLPANTFVDEDAADNLTYSATLENGESIPSWLTWNGTTLSGTPTNDSVASLNIKVIASDGTTDVSDVFALTVVNSNDASTTFNDSITTNELNGDIESDNLIGGLGNGTLFGGVGEDVLLGETEQHSFKLTNAHTRGHDIIANLTIGNGTIFISKAEFGLGQSQDTILDSGLFRLGTSARTTGDRFIYDRSTGNLFFDKDGVGGTAQVKIAHFSN
;
A
#
# COMPACT_ATOMS: atom_id res chain seq x y z
N MET A 1 2.28 17.27 20.62
CA MET A 1 2.74 17.93 19.38
C MET A 1 1.52 18.60 18.76
N ALA A 2 1.66 19.67 17.97
CA ALA A 2 0.50 20.32 17.37
C ALA A 2 -0.06 19.44 16.25
N THR A 3 -1.23 18.86 16.48
CA THR A 3 -2.00 18.11 15.49
C THR A 3 -2.75 19.10 14.61
N GLU A 4 -2.30 19.28 13.35
CA GLU A 4 -3.18 19.83 12.31
C GLU A 4 -4.09 18.69 11.82
N GLU A 5 -5.42 18.87 11.72
CA GLU A 5 -6.22 20.10 11.54
C GLU A 5 -5.85 20.87 10.25
N ALA A 6 -6.27 22.14 10.10
CA ALA A 6 -5.75 23.20 9.21
C ALA A 6 -6.43 24.59 9.47
N SER A 7 -6.88 25.31 8.43
CA SER A 7 -6.68 26.78 8.33
C SER A 7 -7.79 27.72 7.80
N ILE A 8 -8.86 27.26 7.12
CA ILE A 8 -9.96 28.04 6.46
C ILE A 8 -9.55 28.93 5.25
N SER A 9 -10.46 29.09 4.27
CA SER A 9 -10.49 30.25 3.34
C SER A 9 -11.91 30.74 3.01
N LEU A 10 -12.03 31.81 2.21
CA LEU A 10 -13.29 32.44 1.75
C LEU A 10 -13.11 32.93 0.29
N ALA A 11 -14.20 33.14 -0.46
CA ALA A 11 -14.18 33.43 -1.90
C ALA A 11 -15.06 34.63 -2.32
N LYS A 12 -16.34 34.43 -2.67
CA LYS A 12 -17.20 35.42 -3.35
C LYS A 12 -18.26 36.04 -2.42
N ASP A 13 -19.08 36.92 -2.99
CA ASP A 13 -20.34 37.42 -2.38
C ASP A 13 -21.50 36.44 -2.66
N ILE A 14 -22.61 36.50 -1.91
CA ILE A 14 -23.51 35.35 -1.69
C ILE A 14 -25.02 35.68 -1.77
N ASN A 15 -25.84 34.69 -2.13
CA ASN A 15 -27.27 34.79 -2.47
C ASN A 15 -28.18 35.37 -1.36
N THR A 16 -28.16 34.79 -0.15
CA THR A 16 -28.98 35.18 1.03
C THR A 16 -30.51 34.89 0.98
N GLY A 17 -31.04 34.20 -0.04
CA GLY A 17 -32.48 33.91 -0.18
C GLY A 17 -32.91 32.61 -0.89
N GLY A 18 -32.01 31.67 -1.18
CA GLY A 18 -32.32 30.33 -1.70
C GLY A 18 -32.74 29.28 -0.64
N VAL A 19 -32.98 28.04 -1.07
CA VAL A 19 -33.25 26.83 -0.24
C VAL A 19 -32.38 25.63 -0.68
N SER A 20 -31.95 24.76 0.24
CA SER A 20 -30.87 23.78 -0.02
C SER A 20 -31.22 22.57 -0.91
N SER A 21 -30.18 21.98 -1.50
CA SER A 21 -30.21 21.07 -2.66
C SER A 21 -30.76 19.66 -2.43
N ASN A 22 -31.29 19.35 -1.25
CA ASN A 22 -31.79 18.03 -0.87
C ASN A 22 -30.83 16.85 -1.25
N PRO A 23 -29.54 16.84 -0.82
CA PRO A 23 -28.64 15.73 -1.12
C PRO A 23 -29.19 14.40 -0.59
N GLN A 24 -29.48 13.47 -1.49
CA GLN A 24 -29.83 12.11 -1.12
C GLN A 24 -29.09 11.07 -1.97
N ASN A 25 -28.59 10.06 -1.25
CA ASN A 25 -27.78 8.91 -1.72
C ASN A 25 -26.39 9.32 -2.25
N LEU A 26 -25.40 8.51 -1.87
CA LEU A 26 -24.09 8.47 -2.52
C LEU A 26 -23.98 7.19 -3.36
N THR A 27 -22.87 7.09 -4.07
CA THR A 27 -22.62 6.10 -5.11
C THR A 27 -21.17 5.66 -5.06
N ASN A 28 -20.89 4.37 -5.24
CA ASN A 28 -19.64 3.97 -5.89
C ASN A 28 -19.92 3.81 -7.39
N VAL A 29 -19.24 4.63 -8.19
CA VAL A 29 -18.65 4.19 -9.45
C VAL A 29 -17.28 4.89 -9.53
N ASN A 30 -16.30 4.44 -8.72
CA ASN A 30 -15.02 5.09 -8.37
C ASN A 30 -14.79 6.56 -8.84
N GLY A 31 -14.12 6.78 -9.99
CA GLY A 31 -13.72 8.09 -10.49
C GLY A 31 -14.71 8.78 -11.43
N THR A 32 -14.24 9.77 -12.20
CA THR A 32 -14.99 10.46 -13.28
C THR A 32 -16.33 11.02 -12.80
N LEU A 33 -16.30 11.91 -11.81
CA LEU A 33 -17.44 12.24 -10.93
C LEU A 33 -18.49 13.17 -11.59
N TYR A 34 -19.77 12.90 -11.33
CA TYR A 34 -20.94 13.67 -11.74
C TYR A 34 -21.69 14.17 -10.48
N PHE A 35 -21.95 15.47 -10.36
CA PHE A 35 -22.72 16.02 -9.24
C PHE A 35 -23.57 17.24 -9.63
N VAL A 36 -23.88 18.09 -8.65
CA VAL A 36 -25.00 19.06 -8.64
C VAL A 36 -24.80 20.02 -7.45
N ALA A 37 -25.07 21.33 -7.62
CA ALA A 37 -24.92 22.32 -6.53
C ALA A 37 -25.91 23.52 -6.64
N ILE A 38 -26.90 23.66 -5.76
CA ILE A 38 -28.05 24.56 -5.98
C ILE A 38 -27.68 26.04 -5.82
N ASP A 39 -28.54 26.92 -6.33
CA ASP A 39 -28.58 28.32 -5.90
C ASP A 39 -30.02 28.81 -5.64
N ASN A 40 -30.91 28.68 -6.63
CA ASN A 40 -32.30 29.15 -6.53
C ASN A 40 -33.31 27.99 -6.48
N SER A 41 -33.55 27.30 -7.61
CA SER A 41 -34.53 26.20 -7.70
C SER A 41 -34.43 25.47 -9.04
N GLU A 42 -34.49 24.13 -9.05
CA GLU A 42 -34.33 23.32 -10.25
C GLU A 42 -35.04 21.96 -10.17
N GLY A 43 -35.29 21.32 -11.32
CA GLY A 43 -35.94 20.01 -11.43
C GLY A 43 -34.98 18.82 -11.40
N TYR A 44 -33.78 18.96 -10.82
CA TYR A 44 -32.67 17.99 -10.91
C TYR A 44 -32.09 17.85 -12.32
N GLU A 45 -31.60 18.98 -12.85
CA GLU A 45 -30.58 18.99 -13.91
C GLU A 45 -29.24 18.48 -13.37
N LEU A 46 -28.34 18.04 -14.25
CA LEU A 46 -26.92 17.87 -13.91
C LEU A 46 -26.09 18.51 -15.03
N TRP A 47 -25.35 19.57 -14.68
CA TRP A 47 -24.68 20.48 -15.60
C TRP A 47 -23.26 19.96 -15.94
N LYS A 48 -22.26 20.85 -15.94
CA LYS A 48 -21.07 20.62 -15.11
C LYS A 48 -20.87 21.76 -14.13
N SER A 49 -20.10 21.50 -13.08
CA SER A 49 -19.32 22.46 -12.30
C SER A 49 -18.21 21.69 -11.59
N ASP A 50 -17.34 21.01 -12.34
CA ASP A 50 -16.38 20.02 -11.84
C ASP A 50 -15.21 20.57 -10.98
N GLY A 51 -15.32 21.81 -10.48
CA GLY A 51 -14.77 22.20 -9.17
C GLY A 51 -13.45 22.95 -9.16
N THR A 52 -13.47 24.21 -9.61
CA THR A 52 -12.42 25.22 -9.30
C THR A 52 -12.99 26.56 -8.84
N GLU A 53 -14.03 27.09 -9.49
CA GLU A 53 -14.66 28.38 -9.13
C GLU A 53 -16.06 28.60 -9.74
N THR A 54 -16.37 27.96 -10.88
CA THR A 54 -16.32 28.70 -12.16
C THR A 54 -17.65 28.77 -12.93
N GLY A 55 -18.41 27.67 -13.04
CA GLY A 55 -19.64 27.61 -13.85
C GLY A 55 -20.03 26.18 -14.25
N THR A 56 -21.26 25.70 -14.08
CA THR A 56 -22.57 26.39 -13.89
C THR A 56 -22.95 27.31 -15.06
N VAL A 57 -22.88 26.78 -16.28
CA VAL A 57 -23.54 27.30 -17.49
C VAL A 57 -24.14 26.17 -18.33
N LEU A 58 -25.24 26.45 -19.03
CA LEU A 58 -25.88 25.56 -20.01
C LEU A 58 -25.35 25.80 -21.44
N VAL A 59 -25.49 24.81 -22.33
CA VAL A 59 -24.69 24.71 -23.58
C VAL A 59 -25.41 24.07 -24.78
N LYS A 60 -26.41 23.20 -24.57
CA LYS A 60 -27.06 22.36 -25.60
C LYS A 60 -28.53 22.14 -25.22
N ASP A 61 -29.37 23.15 -25.44
CA ASP A 61 -30.61 23.31 -24.67
C ASP A 61 -31.83 23.77 -25.48
N ILE A 62 -32.96 23.08 -25.29
CA ILE A 62 -34.31 23.35 -25.84
C ILE A 62 -35.42 22.96 -24.83
N PHE A 63 -35.11 22.01 -23.92
CA PHE A 63 -35.84 21.58 -22.71
C PHE A 63 -36.97 22.52 -22.25
N SER A 64 -38.21 22.01 -22.23
CA SER A 64 -39.35 22.71 -21.62
C SER A 64 -40.60 21.82 -21.46
N GLY A 65 -41.34 21.98 -20.37
CA GLY A 65 -42.58 21.26 -20.08
C GLY A 65 -43.05 21.43 -18.64
N THR A 66 -43.84 20.47 -18.14
CA THR A 66 -44.11 20.29 -16.70
C THR A 66 -44.33 18.81 -16.37
N GLY A 67 -43.47 18.21 -15.54
CA GLY A 67 -43.66 16.87 -14.95
C GLY A 67 -42.39 16.01 -14.88
N SER A 68 -41.67 16.03 -13.75
CA SER A 68 -40.46 15.22 -13.57
C SER A 68 -40.77 13.79 -13.11
N SER A 69 -40.40 12.77 -13.90
CA SER A 69 -40.22 11.40 -13.37
C SER A 69 -39.12 11.36 -12.29
N ASN A 70 -38.07 12.18 -12.50
CA ASN A 70 -37.03 12.58 -11.54
C ASN A 70 -35.96 11.52 -11.19
N PRO A 71 -34.70 11.93 -10.94
CA PRO A 71 -33.66 11.02 -10.43
C PRO A 71 -33.96 10.48 -9.02
N GLN A 72 -34.43 9.24 -8.97
CA GLN A 72 -34.27 8.36 -7.81
C GLN A 72 -33.01 7.48 -7.99
N ASN A 73 -32.89 6.40 -7.20
CA ASN A 73 -32.00 5.25 -7.34
C ASN A 73 -30.64 5.47 -8.06
N LEU A 74 -29.67 6.16 -7.45
CA LEU A 74 -28.30 6.23 -7.97
C LEU A 74 -27.33 5.33 -7.19
N THR A 75 -26.57 4.49 -7.90
CA THR A 75 -25.36 3.77 -7.46
C THR A 75 -24.87 2.84 -8.58
N ASN A 76 -23.55 2.62 -8.71
CA ASN A 76 -22.91 1.46 -9.35
C ASN A 76 -23.54 0.93 -10.65
N ILE A 77 -23.07 1.38 -11.82
CA ILE A 77 -23.22 0.60 -13.07
C ILE A 77 -21.96 0.58 -13.96
N ASN A 78 -20.79 0.51 -13.31
CA ASN A 78 -19.59 -0.09 -13.90
C ASN A 78 -19.04 0.62 -15.16
N GLY A 79 -18.55 1.86 -15.03
CA GLY A 79 -18.07 2.68 -16.15
C GLY A 79 -19.19 3.50 -16.83
N THR A 80 -20.38 3.54 -16.24
CA THR A 80 -21.57 4.27 -16.72
C THR A 80 -22.63 4.34 -15.62
N LEU A 81 -23.58 5.28 -15.71
CA LEU A 81 -24.96 5.10 -15.24
C LEU A 81 -25.97 5.39 -16.37
N TYR A 82 -27.00 4.55 -16.51
CA TYR A 82 -28.27 4.93 -17.16
C TYR A 82 -29.06 5.90 -16.27
N PHE A 83 -30.11 6.53 -16.80
CA PHE A 83 -30.76 7.64 -16.09
C PHE A 83 -32.27 7.77 -16.31
N ARG A 84 -32.85 8.83 -15.72
CA ARG A 84 -34.29 9.08 -15.61
C ARG A 84 -34.70 10.50 -16.05
N ALA A 85 -33.96 11.03 -17.02
CA ALA A 85 -34.38 12.16 -17.85
C ALA A 85 -35.09 11.58 -19.09
N ILE A 86 -36.43 11.60 -19.12
CA ILE A 86 -37.25 10.74 -20.00
C ILE A 86 -38.49 11.48 -20.53
N ASP A 87 -38.22 12.32 -21.54
CA ASP A 87 -39.15 13.02 -22.47
C ASP A 87 -40.64 13.11 -22.06
N SER A 88 -41.42 12.03 -22.18
CA SER A 88 -42.77 11.88 -21.61
C SER A 88 -43.13 10.40 -21.36
N THR A 89 -42.16 9.61 -20.87
CA THR A 89 -42.11 8.16 -21.15
C THR A 89 -42.11 7.23 -19.94
N GLY A 90 -42.50 5.96 -20.19
CA GLY A 90 -42.59 4.83 -19.24
C GLY A 90 -43.67 3.81 -19.66
N GLY A 91 -43.38 2.59 -20.15
CA GLY A 91 -42.10 1.92 -20.29
C GLY A 91 -41.97 1.04 -21.54
N SER A 92 -40.86 1.25 -22.26
CA SER A 92 -40.32 0.33 -23.27
C SER A 92 -38.78 0.34 -23.27
N GLU A 93 -38.12 1.51 -23.30
CA GLU A 93 -36.65 1.64 -23.12
C GLU A 93 -36.17 3.09 -22.83
N LEU A 94 -34.98 3.28 -22.25
CA LEU A 94 -34.60 4.45 -21.40
C LEU A 94 -33.22 5.11 -21.67
N TRP A 95 -33.09 6.42 -21.48
CA TRP A 95 -31.95 7.22 -21.99
C TRP A 95 -30.66 7.25 -21.12
N LYS A 96 -29.56 7.78 -21.72
CA LYS A 96 -28.18 7.86 -21.17
C LYS A 96 -27.52 9.22 -21.48
N SER A 97 -26.46 9.56 -20.76
CA SER A 97 -25.40 10.51 -21.15
C SER A 97 -24.02 9.86 -21.06
N ASP A 98 -23.12 10.18 -21.99
CA ASP A 98 -21.66 10.16 -21.78
C ASP A 98 -20.89 11.20 -22.61
N GLY A 99 -21.45 11.63 -23.76
CA GLY A 99 -20.85 12.67 -24.62
C GLY A 99 -20.03 12.15 -25.81
N THR A 100 -19.97 10.83 -26.01
CA THR A 100 -19.56 10.21 -27.29
C THR A 100 -20.75 10.19 -28.28
N GLU A 101 -20.69 9.37 -29.33
CA GLU A 101 -21.82 9.15 -30.24
C GLU A 101 -22.13 7.66 -30.49
N ALA A 102 -23.39 7.30 -30.24
CA ALA A 102 -24.05 6.00 -30.38
C ALA A 102 -25.54 6.09 -29.95
N GLY A 103 -26.17 7.28 -30.04
CA GLY A 103 -27.35 7.64 -29.26
C GLY A 103 -28.74 7.63 -29.95
N THR A 104 -29.64 8.46 -29.42
CA THR A 104 -31.08 8.23 -29.32
C THR A 104 -31.86 7.88 -30.60
N VAL A 105 -32.06 6.58 -30.88
CA VAL A 105 -32.96 6.03 -31.94
C VAL A 105 -33.64 4.70 -31.53
N LEU A 106 -34.61 4.21 -32.30
CA LEU A 106 -35.47 3.04 -31.97
C LEU A 106 -35.45 1.92 -33.03
N VAL A 107 -35.73 0.67 -32.63
CA VAL A 107 -35.58 -0.55 -33.49
C VAL A 107 -36.72 -1.59 -33.38
N LYS A 108 -36.59 -2.67 -32.59
CA LYS A 108 -37.42 -3.91 -32.67
C LYS A 108 -38.63 -3.93 -31.67
N ASP A 109 -39.28 -5.07 -31.38
CA ASP A 109 -40.74 -5.16 -31.10
C ASP A 109 -41.23 -6.05 -29.91
N ILE A 110 -42.17 -5.56 -29.10
CA ILE A 110 -43.20 -6.34 -28.37
C ILE A 110 -44.44 -5.51 -27.94
N PHE A 111 -44.31 -4.19 -27.71
CA PHE A 111 -45.35 -3.38 -27.03
C PHE A 111 -45.76 -2.11 -27.81
N SER A 112 -44.91 -1.08 -27.86
CA SER A 112 -45.26 0.29 -28.32
C SER A 112 -46.56 0.85 -27.68
N GLY A 113 -46.78 0.54 -26.40
CA GLY A 113 -47.99 0.85 -25.65
C GLY A 113 -47.88 2.05 -24.70
N THR A 114 -48.40 1.89 -23.49
CA THR A 114 -48.43 2.92 -22.43
C THR A 114 -48.35 2.29 -21.04
N GLY A 115 -47.56 2.87 -20.15
CA GLY A 115 -47.32 2.37 -18.80
C GLY A 115 -46.05 1.52 -18.71
N SER A 116 -45.43 1.51 -17.53
CA SER A 116 -44.11 0.92 -17.25
C SER A 116 -44.18 -0.37 -16.43
N SER A 117 -43.16 -1.23 -16.53
CA SER A 117 -43.01 -2.39 -15.64
C SER A 117 -42.78 -1.98 -14.18
N ASN A 118 -42.72 -2.95 -13.26
CA ASN A 118 -42.36 -2.73 -11.86
C ASN A 118 -40.98 -3.36 -11.54
N PRO A 119 -39.87 -2.66 -11.86
CA PRO A 119 -38.53 -3.24 -11.88
C PRO A 119 -37.80 -3.14 -10.53
N GLN A 120 -36.87 -4.08 -10.30
CA GLN A 120 -36.07 -4.20 -9.07
C GLN A 120 -34.78 -5.01 -9.33
N ASN A 121 -33.96 -5.19 -8.28
CA ASN A 121 -33.07 -6.35 -8.11
C ASN A 121 -31.88 -6.46 -9.08
N LEU A 122 -31.14 -5.37 -9.35
CA LEU A 122 -29.88 -5.43 -10.11
C LEU A 122 -28.72 -6.01 -9.25
N THR A 123 -27.72 -6.74 -9.78
CA THR A 123 -27.66 -7.37 -11.12
C THR A 123 -26.28 -7.62 -11.76
N ASN A 124 -25.19 -7.97 -11.05
CA ASN A 124 -23.95 -8.38 -11.74
C ASN A 124 -22.98 -9.33 -10.99
N VAL A 125 -22.18 -10.11 -11.74
CA VAL A 125 -20.69 -10.04 -11.70
C VAL A 125 -20.17 -10.20 -13.14
N ASN A 126 -19.31 -9.30 -13.65
CA ASN A 126 -18.96 -9.17 -15.08
C ASN A 126 -20.12 -8.63 -15.95
N GLY A 127 -21.10 -9.46 -16.33
CA GLY A 127 -22.39 -9.02 -16.88
C GLY A 127 -22.73 -9.59 -18.27
N THR A 128 -24.02 -9.80 -18.53
CA THR A 128 -24.56 -10.25 -19.84
C THR A 128 -26.06 -9.90 -19.95
N LEU A 129 -26.86 -10.70 -20.67
CA LEU A 129 -28.33 -10.75 -20.56
C LEU A 129 -28.75 -12.21 -20.41
N TYR A 130 -29.57 -12.54 -19.41
CA TYR A 130 -30.03 -13.92 -19.12
C TYR A 130 -31.27 -13.98 -18.19
N PHE A 131 -32.12 -12.95 -18.19
CA PHE A 131 -32.78 -12.45 -16.97
C PHE A 131 -34.22 -12.91 -16.65
N SER A 132 -35.12 -11.96 -16.36
CA SER A 132 -36.36 -12.15 -15.59
C SER A 132 -37.30 -10.95 -15.74
N ALA A 133 -38.19 -11.00 -16.73
CA ALA A 133 -38.92 -9.85 -17.25
C ALA A 133 -40.25 -10.21 -17.96
N SER A 134 -41.06 -9.19 -18.25
CA SER A 134 -42.44 -9.21 -18.79
C SER A 134 -42.59 -9.72 -20.24
N ASP A 135 -43.84 -9.90 -20.71
CA ASP A 135 -44.16 -10.07 -22.14
C ASP A 135 -45.65 -9.82 -22.48
N SER A 136 -45.94 -9.25 -23.65
CA SER A 136 -47.28 -8.94 -24.15
C SER A 136 -48.10 -10.13 -24.73
N THR A 137 -47.56 -11.35 -24.76
CA THR A 137 -48.13 -12.51 -25.48
C THR A 137 -48.38 -13.78 -24.64
N GLY A 138 -47.93 -13.82 -23.38
CA GLY A 138 -47.89 -15.00 -22.52
C GLY A 138 -47.17 -14.83 -21.18
N GLY A 139 -46.39 -13.77 -21.00
CA GLY A 139 -45.85 -13.32 -19.70
C GLY A 139 -44.57 -14.03 -19.24
N THR A 140 -44.17 -13.68 -18.02
CA THR A 140 -42.90 -13.86 -17.30
C THR A 140 -42.33 -15.29 -17.11
N GLU A 141 -42.79 -16.30 -17.86
CA GLU A 141 -42.60 -17.72 -17.51
C GLU A 141 -41.55 -18.47 -18.37
N LEU A 142 -40.28 -18.08 -18.20
CA LEU A 142 -39.05 -18.58 -18.85
C LEU A 142 -38.99 -18.36 -20.38
N TRP A 143 -37.91 -17.75 -20.85
CA TRP A 143 -37.72 -17.32 -22.25
C TRP A 143 -36.29 -17.60 -22.73
N LYS A 144 -36.04 -17.39 -24.04
CA LYS A 144 -34.71 -17.36 -24.70
C LYS A 144 -34.76 -16.76 -26.11
N SER A 145 -34.60 -15.46 -26.40
CA SER A 145 -34.51 -14.19 -25.63
C SER A 145 -33.16 -13.48 -25.34
N ASP A 146 -32.31 -13.29 -26.34
CA ASP A 146 -31.20 -12.30 -26.35
C ASP A 146 -31.31 -11.40 -27.61
N GLY A 147 -30.39 -10.45 -27.85
CA GLY A 147 -30.37 -9.58 -29.03
C GLY A 147 -30.01 -10.22 -30.38
N THR A 148 -29.62 -11.50 -30.44
CA THR A 148 -29.20 -12.17 -31.70
C THR A 148 -30.34 -12.91 -32.44
N GLU A 149 -30.16 -14.14 -32.93
CA GLU A 149 -31.06 -14.82 -33.89
C GLU A 149 -31.95 -15.90 -33.24
N THR A 150 -31.46 -16.62 -32.23
CA THR A 150 -32.00 -17.90 -31.72
C THR A 150 -33.35 -17.87 -30.98
N GLY A 151 -34.19 -16.82 -31.08
CA GLY A 151 -35.33 -16.66 -30.16
C GLY A 151 -36.59 -15.85 -30.56
N THR A 152 -37.46 -16.37 -31.44
CA THR A 152 -38.94 -16.20 -31.46
C THR A 152 -39.65 -17.41 -32.13
N VAL A 153 -40.10 -18.40 -31.34
CA VAL A 153 -41.19 -19.37 -31.64
C VAL A 153 -41.53 -20.12 -30.34
N ARG A 154 -42.81 -20.10 -29.93
CA ARG A 154 -43.29 -20.50 -28.59
C ARG A 154 -43.08 -22.00 -28.29
N VAL A 155 -42.68 -22.33 -27.05
CA VAL A 155 -42.14 -23.67 -26.73
C VAL A 155 -42.98 -24.51 -25.75
N LYS A 156 -43.30 -24.02 -24.54
CA LYS A 156 -43.74 -24.90 -23.41
C LYS A 156 -44.81 -24.27 -22.50
N ASP A 157 -46.02 -24.13 -23.02
CA ASP A 157 -47.24 -23.98 -22.20
C ASP A 157 -47.55 -25.28 -21.43
N ILE A 158 -48.06 -25.17 -20.18
CA ILE A 158 -48.24 -26.32 -19.25
C ILE A 158 -49.55 -26.19 -18.47
N SER A 159 -49.65 -25.23 -17.55
CA SER A 159 -50.77 -25.05 -16.62
C SER A 159 -51.75 -23.92 -17.02
N SER A 160 -51.41 -23.14 -18.06
CA SER A 160 -51.91 -21.78 -18.29
C SER A 160 -51.58 -20.82 -17.13
N GLY A 161 -50.31 -20.85 -16.70
CA GLY A 161 -49.79 -20.07 -15.58
C GLY A 161 -49.62 -18.56 -15.83
N THR A 162 -49.44 -17.82 -14.73
CA THR A 162 -49.15 -16.38 -14.65
C THR A 162 -48.35 -16.00 -13.37
N GLY A 163 -47.38 -16.84 -12.97
CA GLY A 163 -46.27 -16.59 -12.02
C GLY A 163 -46.58 -16.33 -10.53
N SER A 164 -45.63 -16.64 -9.63
CA SER A 164 -45.55 -16.15 -8.22
C SER A 164 -44.18 -16.37 -7.55
N SER A 165 -43.10 -15.93 -8.22
CA SER A 165 -41.72 -15.95 -7.73
C SER A 165 -41.42 -14.87 -6.68
N TYR A 166 -40.31 -15.00 -5.95
CA TYR A 166 -39.90 -14.10 -4.86
C TYR A 166 -38.44 -13.51 -4.90
N PRO A 167 -37.79 -13.14 -6.04
CA PRO A 167 -36.40 -12.60 -6.13
C PRO A 167 -35.77 -11.80 -4.97
N GLN A 168 -35.79 -10.46 -4.91
CA GLN A 168 -35.21 -9.62 -3.80
C GLN A 168 -33.71 -9.82 -3.45
N ASN A 169 -33.30 -9.55 -2.19
CA ASN A 169 -31.92 -9.22 -1.77
C ASN A 169 -31.07 -10.40 -1.27
N LEU A 170 -29.75 -10.12 -1.15
CA LEU A 170 -28.68 -11.09 -1.40
C LEU A 170 -27.30 -10.69 -0.79
N THR A 171 -26.33 -11.61 -0.75
CA THR A 171 -24.87 -11.31 -0.80
C THR A 171 -24.14 -12.27 -1.76
N ASN A 172 -23.13 -11.79 -2.52
CA ASN A 172 -22.77 -12.28 -3.87
C ASN A 172 -21.35 -12.89 -4.02
N VAL A 173 -21.22 -14.03 -4.70
CA VAL A 173 -19.95 -14.54 -5.28
C VAL A 173 -20.18 -15.26 -6.64
N ASN A 174 -19.50 -14.84 -7.72
CA ASN A 174 -19.22 -15.61 -8.97
C ASN A 174 -20.39 -16.24 -9.77
N GLY A 175 -20.10 -16.78 -10.97
CA GLY A 175 -21.10 -17.19 -11.98
C GLY A 175 -20.95 -18.60 -12.58
N THR A 176 -22.09 -19.15 -13.06
CA THR A 176 -22.41 -20.52 -13.57
C THR A 176 -23.96 -20.65 -13.61
N LEU A 177 -24.56 -21.70 -14.17
CA LEU A 177 -26.04 -21.88 -14.20
C LEU A 177 -26.61 -22.53 -12.92
N TYR A 178 -27.70 -21.96 -12.40
CA TYR A 178 -28.86 -22.51 -11.66
C TYR A 178 -30.02 -21.50 -11.88
N PHE A 179 -31.30 -21.85 -11.62
CA PHE A 179 -32.43 -20.88 -11.65
C PHE A 179 -33.64 -21.29 -10.75
N SER A 180 -34.64 -20.41 -10.58
CA SER A 180 -35.80 -20.67 -9.72
C SER A 180 -37.14 -20.18 -10.27
N ALA A 181 -38.21 -20.93 -9.98
CA ALA A 181 -39.64 -20.64 -10.21
C ALA A 181 -40.49 -21.71 -9.47
N SER A 182 -41.65 -22.10 -10.01
CA SER A 182 -42.55 -23.14 -9.43
C SER A 182 -43.43 -23.80 -10.51
N ASP A 183 -44.50 -24.52 -10.11
CA ASP A 183 -45.75 -24.56 -10.91
C ASP A 183 -47.02 -24.91 -10.09
N ILE A 184 -47.49 -26.16 -10.23
CA ILE A 184 -48.72 -26.78 -9.73
C ILE A 184 -48.43 -28.12 -9.03
N THR A 185 -47.20 -28.63 -9.13
CA THR A 185 -46.85 -30.03 -8.85
C THR A 185 -46.55 -30.36 -7.38
N GLY A 186 -46.71 -29.41 -6.46
CA GLY A 186 -46.54 -29.61 -5.01
C GLY A 186 -45.56 -28.67 -4.32
N GLY A 187 -44.87 -27.81 -5.07
CA GLY A 187 -43.91 -26.84 -4.57
C GLY A 187 -43.05 -26.24 -5.69
N THR A 188 -41.88 -25.66 -5.41
CA THR A 188 -41.29 -25.41 -4.08
C THR A 188 -40.15 -26.38 -3.70
N GLU A 189 -40.08 -27.54 -4.35
CA GLU A 189 -39.59 -28.79 -3.74
C GLU A 189 -38.05 -28.99 -3.88
N LEU A 190 -37.27 -27.90 -3.92
CA LEU A 190 -35.81 -27.83 -4.06
C LEU A 190 -35.23 -28.62 -5.25
N TRP A 191 -35.88 -28.47 -6.40
CA TRP A 191 -35.64 -29.15 -7.69
C TRP A 191 -34.20 -28.96 -8.21
N LYS A 192 -33.57 -30.00 -8.80
CA LYS A 192 -32.30 -29.91 -9.57
C LYS A 192 -32.31 -30.77 -10.84
N SER A 193 -31.76 -30.25 -11.94
CA SER A 193 -31.88 -30.77 -13.31
C SER A 193 -30.49 -31.03 -13.93
N ASP A 194 -29.63 -31.65 -13.11
CA ASP A 194 -28.19 -31.95 -13.29
C ASP A 194 -27.28 -30.79 -13.71
N GLY A 195 -27.43 -30.25 -14.92
CA GLY A 195 -26.53 -29.27 -15.54
C GLY A 195 -26.60 -29.28 -17.08
N THR A 196 -27.28 -30.27 -17.67
CA THR A 196 -27.52 -30.40 -19.12
C THR A 196 -28.89 -29.86 -19.56
N GLU A 197 -29.58 -29.11 -18.69
CA GLU A 197 -30.93 -28.54 -18.90
C GLU A 197 -32.06 -29.58 -19.10
N ALA A 198 -31.78 -30.88 -19.15
CA ALA A 198 -32.67 -31.92 -19.65
C ALA A 198 -33.92 -32.25 -18.79
N GLY A 199 -34.09 -31.68 -17.59
CA GLY A 199 -34.81 -32.37 -16.52
C GLY A 199 -36.06 -31.76 -15.85
N THR A 200 -37.13 -32.55 -15.60
CA THR A 200 -38.26 -32.41 -14.62
C THR A 200 -38.85 -33.79 -14.13
N VAL A 201 -38.41 -34.41 -13.01
CA VAL A 201 -39.02 -35.61 -12.32
C VAL A 201 -38.67 -35.71 -10.79
N ARG A 202 -39.17 -36.72 -10.04
CA ARG A 202 -39.44 -36.66 -8.58
C ARG A 202 -38.61 -37.66 -7.73
N VAL A 203 -37.93 -37.20 -6.65
CA VAL A 203 -37.00 -37.94 -5.76
C VAL A 203 -37.46 -38.16 -4.30
N LYS A 204 -37.02 -37.39 -3.27
CA LYS A 204 -37.11 -37.69 -1.80
C LYS A 204 -38.16 -36.82 -1.03
N ASP A 205 -38.04 -36.55 0.28
CA ASP A 205 -39.17 -36.20 1.19
C ASP A 205 -39.04 -34.90 2.06
N ILE A 206 -39.99 -33.93 2.04
CA ILE A 206 -40.31 -32.83 3.04
C ILE A 206 -41.77 -32.35 2.87
N PHE A 207 -42.27 -31.30 3.56
CA PHE A 207 -43.60 -30.68 3.31
C PHE A 207 -43.89 -30.38 1.81
N SER A 208 -45.15 -30.51 1.39
CA SER A 208 -45.58 -30.21 0.00
C SER A 208 -47.10 -30.07 -0.18
N GLY A 209 -47.55 -29.57 -1.34
CA GLY A 209 -48.96 -29.59 -1.77
C GLY A 209 -49.87 -28.53 -1.13
N THR A 210 -49.60 -28.14 0.12
CA THR A 210 -49.97 -26.86 0.74
C THR A 210 -49.20 -26.77 2.05
N GLY A 211 -48.35 -25.76 2.25
CA GLY A 211 -47.52 -25.65 3.45
C GLY A 211 -46.12 -25.17 3.12
N SER A 212 -45.61 -24.23 3.91
CA SER A 212 -44.44 -23.43 3.54
C SER A 212 -43.66 -22.88 4.73
N SER A 213 -42.44 -22.39 4.48
CA SER A 213 -41.70 -21.54 5.40
C SER A 213 -41.81 -20.05 5.00
N TYR A 214 -40.75 -19.26 5.15
CA TYR A 214 -40.72 -17.85 4.73
C TYR A 214 -39.27 -17.35 4.53
N PRO A 215 -38.58 -17.70 3.42
CA PRO A 215 -37.22 -17.24 3.17
C PRO A 215 -37.04 -15.72 3.20
N GLN A 216 -35.90 -15.24 3.68
CA GLN A 216 -35.47 -13.83 3.62
C GLN A 216 -33.97 -13.73 3.26
N ASN A 217 -33.32 -12.57 3.46
CA ASN A 217 -32.02 -12.21 2.87
C ASN A 217 -30.96 -13.31 2.99
N LEU A 218 -30.11 -13.40 1.97
CA LEU A 218 -29.63 -14.69 1.49
C LEU A 218 -28.17 -14.56 0.99
N THR A 219 -27.20 -15.12 1.72
CA THR A 219 -25.83 -14.57 1.77
C THR A 219 -24.71 -15.62 1.57
N ASP A 220 -23.74 -15.33 0.67
CA ASP A 220 -22.25 -15.44 0.79
C ASP A 220 -21.61 -16.38 1.86
N VAL A 221 -20.47 -17.10 1.70
CA VAL A 221 -19.39 -17.16 0.65
C VAL A 221 -19.29 -18.56 0.04
N ASN A 222 -18.96 -18.61 -1.25
CA ASN A 222 -18.25 -19.69 -1.99
C ASN A 222 -18.74 -21.15 -1.95
N GLY A 223 -19.02 -21.75 -0.79
CA GLY A 223 -19.05 -23.20 -0.60
C GLY A 223 -20.39 -23.90 -0.91
N THR A 224 -21.45 -23.68 -0.13
CA THR A 224 -22.71 -24.45 -0.25
C THR A 224 -23.91 -23.71 0.35
N LEU A 225 -25.01 -23.61 -0.40
CA LEU A 225 -26.18 -22.79 -0.06
C LEU A 225 -27.12 -23.51 0.91
N TYR A 226 -27.48 -22.83 2.01
CA TYR A 226 -28.13 -23.45 3.18
C TYR A 226 -29.63 -23.79 3.02
N PHE A 227 -30.02 -24.94 3.60
CA PHE A 227 -31.36 -25.37 4.00
C PHE A 227 -31.18 -26.49 5.06
N SER A 228 -31.93 -26.66 6.15
CA SER A 228 -33.06 -25.91 6.69
C SER A 228 -34.29 -25.81 5.81
N ALA A 229 -35.15 -26.80 6.00
CA ALA A 229 -36.57 -26.83 5.68
C ALA A 229 -37.24 -27.69 6.77
N SER A 230 -38.46 -28.17 6.51
CA SER A 230 -39.03 -29.28 7.28
C SER A 230 -38.30 -30.61 7.02
N ASP A 231 -38.70 -31.65 7.75
CA ASP A 231 -38.42 -33.05 7.40
C ASP A 231 -39.66 -33.94 7.63
N SER A 232 -40.37 -33.71 8.75
CA SER A 232 -41.71 -34.23 9.04
C SER A 232 -42.25 -33.65 10.36
N THR A 233 -41.38 -33.52 11.37
CA THR A 233 -41.71 -33.00 12.71
C THR A 233 -40.54 -32.21 13.34
N GLY A 234 -39.71 -31.55 12.52
CA GLY A 234 -38.50 -30.84 12.95
C GLY A 234 -38.76 -29.44 13.53
N GLY A 235 -38.13 -28.45 12.91
CA GLY A 235 -38.03 -27.05 13.30
C GLY A 235 -37.12 -26.27 12.34
N THR A 236 -35.95 -25.81 12.79
CA THR A 236 -34.96 -24.95 12.08
C THR A 236 -34.13 -25.69 11.00
N GLU A 237 -34.52 -26.91 10.64
CA GLU A 237 -33.64 -28.09 10.75
C GLU A 237 -32.24 -28.02 10.07
N LEU A 238 -31.15 -28.08 10.84
CA LEU A 238 -29.76 -28.11 10.39
C LEU A 238 -29.36 -29.46 9.73
N TRP A 239 -28.66 -29.39 8.59
CA TRP A 239 -27.99 -30.51 7.94
C TRP A 239 -26.50 -30.19 7.67
N LYS A 240 -25.78 -31.17 7.11
CA LYS A 240 -24.67 -30.93 6.16
C LYS A 240 -25.04 -31.55 4.79
N SER A 241 -24.24 -31.36 3.75
CA SER A 241 -24.57 -31.80 2.37
C SER A 241 -23.55 -32.80 1.81
N ASP A 242 -24.03 -33.79 1.04
CA ASP A 242 -23.22 -34.84 0.40
C ASP A 242 -23.96 -35.49 -0.79
N GLY A 243 -23.39 -36.57 -1.33
CA GLY A 243 -24.14 -37.61 -2.06
C GLY A 243 -24.44 -38.86 -1.21
N THR A 244 -24.00 -38.90 0.05
CA THR A 244 -24.01 -40.09 0.94
C THR A 244 -24.75 -39.87 2.27
N GLU A 245 -24.06 -39.98 3.43
CA GLU A 245 -24.65 -40.47 4.68
C GLU A 245 -24.02 -39.93 5.99
N THR A 246 -23.03 -39.04 5.90
CA THR A 246 -22.06 -38.77 6.99
C THR A 246 -22.55 -37.82 8.09
N GLY A 247 -23.41 -36.85 7.80
CA GLY A 247 -23.83 -35.78 8.72
C GLY A 247 -24.76 -36.21 9.87
N THR A 248 -24.86 -37.49 10.17
CA THR A 248 -25.95 -38.14 10.91
C THR A 248 -25.66 -38.31 12.41
N VAL A 249 -25.12 -37.26 13.07
CA VAL A 249 -24.49 -37.33 14.41
C VAL A 249 -25.12 -36.43 15.48
N ARG A 250 -24.95 -36.82 16.76
CA ARG A 250 -25.43 -36.15 17.99
C ARG A 250 -24.26 -35.82 18.92
N VAL A 251 -24.32 -34.65 19.55
CA VAL A 251 -23.31 -34.15 20.50
C VAL A 251 -23.92 -33.87 21.88
N LYS A 252 -24.73 -32.80 22.05
CA LYS A 252 -25.28 -32.36 23.36
C LYS A 252 -26.82 -32.45 23.46
N ASP A 253 -27.52 -31.48 24.07
CA ASP A 253 -28.67 -31.80 24.93
C ASP A 253 -29.88 -30.81 24.82
N ILE A 254 -30.33 -30.48 23.60
CA ILE A 254 -31.52 -29.68 23.23
C ILE A 254 -32.28 -30.27 22.00
N PHE A 255 -33.61 -30.33 21.96
CA PHE A 255 -34.56 -30.36 23.07
C PHE A 255 -35.73 -31.31 22.73
N SER A 256 -36.46 -31.84 23.72
CA SER A 256 -37.46 -32.92 23.52
C SER A 256 -38.89 -32.43 23.27
N GLY A 257 -39.07 -31.11 23.19
CA GLY A 257 -40.27 -30.41 22.73
C GLY A 257 -39.89 -29.03 22.19
N THR A 258 -40.85 -28.35 21.57
CA THR A 258 -40.62 -27.18 20.71
C THR A 258 -39.85 -26.05 21.41
N GLY A 259 -38.67 -25.71 20.90
CA GLY A 259 -38.05 -24.39 21.03
C GLY A 259 -38.63 -23.40 20.01
N SER A 260 -38.01 -22.22 19.85
CA SER A 260 -38.33 -21.30 18.74
C SER A 260 -37.14 -20.40 18.42
N SER A 261 -36.15 -20.94 17.71
CA SER A 261 -35.20 -20.13 16.94
C SER A 261 -35.90 -19.48 15.73
N ASN A 262 -35.27 -18.46 15.15
CA ASN A 262 -35.82 -17.66 14.04
C ASN A 262 -34.76 -16.97 13.13
N PRO A 263 -33.49 -16.80 13.57
CA PRO A 263 -32.52 -15.85 12.99
C PRO A 263 -33.01 -14.51 12.38
N GLN A 264 -32.09 -13.79 11.73
CA GLN A 264 -32.30 -12.50 11.06
C GLN A 264 -31.08 -12.13 10.19
N ASN A 265 -31.07 -10.92 9.62
CA ASN A 265 -30.17 -10.42 8.55
C ASN A 265 -28.66 -10.55 8.85
N LEU A 266 -27.81 -10.46 7.81
CA LEU A 266 -26.50 -11.13 7.79
C LEU A 266 -25.34 -10.38 7.13
N THR A 267 -24.12 -10.84 7.41
CA THR A 267 -22.96 -10.86 6.48
C THR A 267 -22.11 -12.11 6.77
N ASN A 268 -20.98 -12.35 6.10
CA ASN A 268 -20.25 -13.61 6.24
C ASN A 268 -18.74 -13.50 5.93
N VAL A 269 -17.93 -14.40 6.51
CA VAL A 269 -16.61 -14.87 6.06
C VAL A 269 -16.27 -16.24 6.66
N ASN A 270 -15.29 -16.95 6.11
CA ASN A 270 -14.69 -18.19 6.61
C ASN A 270 -15.56 -19.46 6.62
N GLY A 271 -16.41 -19.70 7.62
CA GLY A 271 -17.09 -21.01 7.79
C GLY A 271 -17.66 -21.36 9.17
N ILE A 272 -17.18 -20.71 10.22
CA ILE A 272 -17.59 -20.95 11.61
C ILE A 272 -18.85 -20.10 11.90
N LEU A 273 -19.99 -20.52 11.35
CA LEU A 273 -21.17 -19.68 11.20
C LEU A 273 -22.09 -19.65 12.43
N TYR A 274 -22.56 -18.46 12.80
CA TYR A 274 -23.27 -18.14 14.04
C TYR A 274 -24.38 -19.16 14.42
N PHE A 275 -24.31 -19.69 15.64
CA PHE A 275 -25.08 -20.86 16.12
C PHE A 275 -25.58 -20.66 17.57
N ARG A 276 -26.81 -21.11 17.90
CA ARG A 276 -27.53 -20.75 19.14
C ARG A 276 -27.78 -21.94 20.09
N ALA A 277 -28.39 -21.59 21.23
CA ALA A 277 -29.30 -22.40 22.04
C ALA A 277 -28.75 -23.42 23.07
N THR A 278 -29.22 -23.20 24.30
CA THR A 278 -29.49 -24.08 25.46
C THR A 278 -28.45 -25.09 25.98
N ASP A 279 -28.40 -25.20 27.32
CA ASP A 279 -28.24 -26.48 28.02
C ASP A 279 -29.23 -26.62 29.19
N SER A 280 -29.22 -25.69 30.15
CA SER A 280 -29.86 -25.82 31.47
C SER A 280 -29.66 -24.63 32.43
N SER A 281 -28.66 -23.78 32.19
CA SER A 281 -27.91 -23.07 33.23
C SER A 281 -27.70 -21.56 33.05
N GLY A 282 -27.76 -20.99 31.85
CA GLY A 282 -27.27 -19.63 31.55
C GLY A 282 -28.16 -18.72 30.72
N GLY A 283 -29.31 -19.20 30.27
CA GLY A 283 -30.23 -18.43 29.45
C GLY A 283 -29.70 -18.30 28.02
N ILE A 284 -29.78 -17.11 27.45
CA ILE A 284 -29.15 -16.73 26.18
C ILE A 284 -27.64 -16.55 26.43
N GLU A 285 -26.95 -17.60 26.84
CA GLU A 285 -25.49 -17.65 26.69
C GLU A 285 -25.15 -17.70 25.17
N LEU A 286 -24.01 -17.15 24.74
CA LEU A 286 -23.61 -17.11 23.31
C LEU A 286 -22.31 -17.87 22.94
N TRP A 287 -22.40 -18.74 21.92
CA TRP A 287 -21.44 -19.80 21.57
C TRP A 287 -20.23 -19.32 20.75
N LYS A 288 -19.12 -20.09 20.72
CA LYS A 288 -18.00 -19.86 19.78
C LYS A 288 -17.47 -21.20 19.22
N SER A 289 -18.31 -21.86 18.42
CA SER A 289 -18.09 -23.21 17.90
C SER A 289 -17.23 -23.23 16.62
N ASP A 290 -17.56 -24.07 15.63
CA ASP A 290 -16.65 -24.55 14.58
C ASP A 290 -17.33 -24.94 13.24
N GLY A 291 -18.59 -24.55 13.02
CA GLY A 291 -19.42 -25.07 11.90
C GLY A 291 -19.77 -26.57 11.99
N THR A 292 -19.32 -27.30 13.02
CA THR A 292 -19.35 -28.77 13.09
C THR A 292 -19.68 -29.36 14.48
N GLU A 293 -18.71 -29.63 15.37
CA GLU A 293 -18.83 -30.70 16.39
C GLU A 293 -18.08 -30.52 17.74
N ALA A 294 -16.89 -29.92 17.77
CA ALA A 294 -15.78 -30.32 18.66
C ALA A 294 -15.86 -30.00 20.18
N GLY A 295 -15.28 -28.89 20.67
CA GLY A 295 -15.03 -28.61 22.10
C GLY A 295 -15.93 -27.54 22.77
N THR A 296 -15.71 -27.24 24.06
CA THR A 296 -16.39 -26.15 24.82
C THR A 296 -15.53 -25.74 26.02
N VAL A 297 -15.50 -24.44 26.36
CA VAL A 297 -14.78 -23.90 27.52
C VAL A 297 -15.63 -22.83 28.24
N ARG A 298 -16.14 -23.18 29.43
CA ARG A 298 -16.79 -22.25 30.39
C ARG A 298 -15.92 -22.06 31.66
N VAL A 299 -16.24 -21.10 32.54
CA VAL A 299 -15.34 -20.50 33.58
C VAL A 299 -16.04 -20.41 34.98
N LYS A 300 -16.05 -19.46 35.93
CA LYS A 300 -15.59 -18.07 36.26
C LYS A 300 -16.62 -16.90 36.23
N ASP A 301 -16.22 -15.65 35.93
CA ASP A 301 -16.72 -14.39 36.56
C ASP A 301 -17.20 -13.18 35.67
N ILE A 302 -18.51 -12.85 35.66
CA ILE A 302 -19.12 -11.49 35.44
C ILE A 302 -20.50 -11.40 36.12
N PHE A 303 -21.65 -11.80 35.54
CA PHE A 303 -22.96 -11.80 36.25
C PHE A 303 -23.88 -12.99 35.89
N SER A 304 -24.95 -13.22 36.66
CA SER A 304 -25.45 -14.57 37.02
C SER A 304 -26.10 -15.46 35.94
N GLY A 305 -25.93 -15.21 34.65
CA GLY A 305 -26.74 -15.84 33.59
C GLY A 305 -27.91 -14.97 33.15
N THR A 306 -27.75 -13.64 33.20
CA THR A 306 -28.83 -12.67 33.44
C THR A 306 -28.63 -11.24 32.88
N GLY A 307 -27.51 -10.95 32.20
CA GLY A 307 -27.22 -9.73 31.42
C GLY A 307 -28.05 -9.58 30.13
N SER A 308 -27.45 -9.15 29.01
CA SER A 308 -28.15 -8.95 27.71
C SER A 308 -27.25 -8.81 26.46
N SER A 309 -27.36 -9.76 25.52
CA SER A 309 -26.70 -9.83 24.19
C SER A 309 -27.68 -10.29 23.08
N TYR A 310 -27.38 -9.98 21.80
CA TYR A 310 -28.38 -10.07 20.68
C TYR A 310 -27.81 -10.64 19.37
N PRO A 311 -26.60 -10.18 18.98
CA PRO A 311 -26.30 -9.66 17.64
C PRO A 311 -27.41 -8.92 16.86
N ASN A 312 -27.12 -7.66 16.49
CA ASN A 312 -27.99 -6.78 15.68
C ASN A 312 -27.15 -5.85 14.80
N TYR A 313 -27.39 -5.84 13.48
CA TYR A 313 -26.59 -5.19 12.42
C TYR A 313 -25.09 -5.56 12.40
N LEU A 314 -24.59 -6.08 11.28
CA LEU A 314 -23.28 -6.76 11.18
C LEU A 314 -22.56 -6.41 9.85
N THR A 315 -21.24 -6.58 9.75
CA THR A 315 -20.48 -6.40 8.49
C THR A 315 -19.15 -7.18 8.43
N ASN A 316 -18.86 -7.78 7.27
CA ASN A 316 -17.60 -8.49 6.94
C ASN A 316 -16.42 -7.56 6.61
N ILE A 317 -15.30 -7.71 7.35
CA ILE A 317 -13.91 -7.40 6.92
C ILE A 317 -12.94 -8.52 7.43
N ASN A 318 -13.24 -9.79 7.14
CA ASN A 318 -12.50 -11.01 7.50
C ASN A 318 -12.50 -11.43 9.00
N GLY A 319 -12.09 -10.56 9.94
CA GLY A 319 -11.70 -10.98 11.30
C GLY A 319 -12.72 -10.79 12.44
N ILE A 320 -13.02 -9.54 12.79
CA ILE A 320 -13.87 -9.17 13.93
C ILE A 320 -15.35 -9.55 13.72
N LEU A 321 -16.01 -10.07 14.76
CA LEU A 321 -17.46 -9.86 14.94
C LEU A 321 -17.81 -9.79 16.43
N TYR A 322 -18.55 -8.74 16.82
CA TYR A 322 -18.69 -8.26 18.20
C TYR A 322 -18.94 -9.35 19.29
N PHE A 323 -18.42 -9.17 20.51
CA PHE A 323 -18.57 -10.04 21.67
C PHE A 323 -18.65 -9.19 22.97
N SER A 324 -19.42 -9.62 23.97
CA SER A 324 -19.98 -8.73 24.99
C SER A 324 -19.60 -9.07 26.43
N ALA A 325 -19.59 -8.06 27.31
CA ALA A 325 -19.66 -8.19 28.78
C ALA A 325 -20.16 -6.88 29.46
N SER A 326 -20.25 -6.91 30.79
CA SER A 326 -20.19 -5.79 31.74
C SER A 326 -19.50 -6.26 33.02
N ASP A 327 -18.91 -5.36 33.81
CA ASP A 327 -17.88 -5.75 34.78
C ASP A 327 -18.34 -6.20 36.18
N SER A 328 -19.56 -5.80 36.57
CA SER A 328 -20.16 -5.71 37.92
C SER A 328 -21.00 -4.43 38.09
N SER A 329 -20.73 -3.44 37.24
CA SER A 329 -21.26 -2.07 37.25
C SER A 329 -21.56 -1.51 35.86
N GLY A 330 -21.55 -2.35 34.81
CA GLY A 330 -21.39 -1.93 33.42
C GLY A 330 -22.67 -1.60 32.63
N GLY A 331 -22.48 -1.06 31.42
CA GLY A 331 -23.51 -0.65 30.45
C GLY A 331 -23.12 -1.06 29.03
N TYR A 332 -22.97 -0.10 28.11
CA TYR A 332 -22.30 -0.37 26.83
C TYR A 332 -20.77 -0.39 27.04
N GLU A 333 -20.29 -1.37 27.80
CA GLU A 333 -18.87 -1.63 28.02
C GLU A 333 -18.27 -2.44 26.87
N LEU A 334 -17.41 -1.82 26.05
CA LEU A 334 -16.78 -2.47 24.89
C LEU A 334 -15.65 -3.41 25.34
N TRP A 335 -16.06 -4.64 25.68
CA TRP A 335 -15.28 -5.85 25.93
C TRP A 335 -14.78 -6.47 24.61
N LYS A 336 -13.71 -7.26 24.63
CA LYS A 336 -12.97 -7.68 23.42
C LYS A 336 -12.45 -9.13 23.51
N SER A 337 -11.88 -9.65 22.42
CA SER A 337 -11.09 -10.88 22.23
C SER A 337 -10.38 -10.78 20.85
N ASP A 338 -9.84 -11.86 20.28
CA ASP A 338 -9.96 -12.12 18.82
C ASP A 338 -11.24 -12.93 18.50
N GLY A 339 -11.67 -13.71 19.49
CA GLY A 339 -12.52 -14.88 19.40
C GLY A 339 -12.31 -15.84 20.58
N THR A 340 -11.12 -15.82 21.22
CA THR A 340 -10.61 -16.84 22.18
C THR A 340 -10.37 -16.37 23.63
N ASP A 341 -9.13 -16.13 24.08
CA ASP A 341 -8.72 -15.75 25.45
C ASP A 341 -7.27 -15.17 25.50
N ALA A 342 -6.97 -14.21 26.41
CA ALA A 342 -5.60 -13.70 26.68
C ALA A 342 -5.38 -13.00 28.06
N GLY A 343 -5.95 -11.80 28.30
CA GLY A 343 -5.87 -11.06 29.59
C GLY A 343 -6.94 -9.97 29.79
N THR A 344 -6.99 -9.29 30.95
CA THR A 344 -8.07 -8.35 31.34
C THR A 344 -7.59 -7.03 31.97
N VAL A 345 -7.88 -5.86 31.35
CA VAL A 345 -7.87 -4.49 31.94
C VAL A 345 -8.84 -3.52 31.21
N ARG A 346 -9.19 -2.38 31.83
CA ARG A 346 -10.00 -1.28 31.23
C ARG A 346 -9.21 -0.43 30.19
N VAL A 347 -9.95 0.30 29.35
CA VAL A 347 -9.52 1.46 28.54
C VAL A 347 -10.15 2.74 29.08
N LYS A 348 -11.42 2.72 29.49
CA LYS A 348 -12.11 3.88 30.08
C LYS A 348 -12.93 3.50 31.30
N ASP A 349 -12.93 4.41 32.26
CA ASP A 349 -13.78 4.46 33.45
C ASP A 349 -14.26 5.92 33.53
N ILE A 350 -15.56 6.16 33.31
CA ILE A 350 -16.13 7.47 32.97
C ILE A 350 -17.59 7.58 33.42
N PHE A 351 -18.38 6.56 33.10
CA PHE A 351 -19.79 6.69 32.73
C PHE A 351 -20.67 5.92 33.73
N SER A 352 -20.52 6.25 35.02
CA SER A 352 -21.29 5.74 36.16
C SER A 352 -22.77 6.20 36.14
N GLY A 353 -23.48 5.87 35.06
CA GLY A 353 -24.86 6.25 34.76
C GLY A 353 -25.47 5.38 33.65
N THR A 354 -26.63 5.77 33.12
CA THR A 354 -27.45 4.94 32.24
C THR A 354 -28.02 5.75 31.07
N GLY A 355 -27.39 5.62 29.89
CA GLY A 355 -27.89 6.20 28.65
C GLY A 355 -26.89 6.10 27.49
N SER A 356 -27.37 6.08 26.25
CA SER A 356 -26.55 5.97 25.03
C SER A 356 -27.33 6.39 23.75
N SER A 357 -26.70 6.28 22.58
CA SER A 357 -27.38 6.03 21.30
C SER A 357 -27.69 4.53 21.11
N ASN A 358 -27.90 4.03 19.89
CA ASN A 358 -28.24 2.60 19.68
C ASN A 358 -27.73 1.94 18.37
N PRO A 359 -26.49 2.19 17.90
CA PRO A 359 -25.94 1.54 16.69
C PRO A 359 -26.79 1.80 15.42
N GLN A 360 -27.32 0.75 14.78
CA GLN A 360 -28.15 0.76 13.56
C GLN A 360 -27.44 1.17 12.25
N ASN A 361 -27.92 0.63 11.12
CA ASN A 361 -27.53 0.89 9.73
C ASN A 361 -26.03 0.80 9.41
N LEU A 362 -25.63 -0.35 8.87
CA LEU A 362 -24.23 -0.73 8.63
C LEU A 362 -23.92 -1.12 7.17
N THR A 363 -22.65 -0.97 6.78
CA THR A 363 -22.10 -1.37 5.47
C THR A 363 -20.56 -1.42 5.52
N ASN A 364 -19.91 -1.93 4.47
CA ASN A 364 -18.44 -2.12 4.39
C ASN A 364 -17.67 -0.85 4.00
N VAL A 365 -16.67 -0.52 4.82
CA VAL A 365 -15.37 0.08 4.45
C VAL A 365 -14.29 -0.68 5.26
N ASN A 366 -13.16 -0.08 5.66
CA ASN A 366 -11.85 -0.77 5.73
C ASN A 366 -11.06 -0.73 7.07
N GLY A 367 -11.53 -0.12 8.19
CA GLY A 367 -11.03 -0.53 9.53
C GLY A 367 -11.10 0.35 10.81
N THR A 368 -11.75 1.52 10.89
CA THR A 368 -11.94 2.28 12.16
C THR A 368 -13.41 2.48 12.55
N LEU A 369 -13.75 2.11 13.78
CA LEU A 369 -15.13 1.91 14.19
C LEU A 369 -15.66 3.08 15.04
N TYR A 370 -16.45 3.97 14.45
CA TYR A 370 -16.94 5.21 15.09
C TYR A 370 -18.35 5.08 15.65
N PHE A 371 -18.62 5.44 16.91
CA PHE A 371 -19.99 5.64 17.38
C PHE A 371 -20.20 6.87 18.28
N VAL A 372 -21.23 7.65 17.94
CA VAL A 372 -21.89 8.72 18.70
C VAL A 372 -22.45 8.29 20.05
N ALA A 373 -21.64 7.77 20.97
CA ALA A 373 -22.09 7.07 22.20
C ALA A 373 -23.04 7.90 23.10
N TYR A 374 -22.90 9.22 23.08
CA TYR A 374 -23.83 10.25 23.60
C TYR A 374 -24.05 10.35 25.13
N ASP A 375 -23.62 11.49 25.68
CA ASP A 375 -24.21 12.11 26.88
C ASP A 375 -23.94 13.64 26.91
N SER A 376 -22.82 14.15 27.46
CA SER A 376 -22.45 15.59 27.40
C SER A 376 -20.93 15.90 27.54
N ILE A 377 -20.49 17.13 27.87
CA ILE A 377 -19.07 17.41 28.26
C ILE A 377 -18.08 17.30 27.12
N GLY A 378 -16.85 16.87 27.43
CA GLY A 378 -15.70 16.84 26.51
C GLY A 378 -15.24 15.44 26.06
N GLY A 379 -16.10 14.55 25.53
CA GLY A 379 -17.53 14.76 25.44
C GLY A 379 -18.38 13.71 24.76
N ASN A 380 -19.62 14.12 24.52
CA ASN A 380 -20.63 13.57 23.60
C ASN A 380 -20.17 13.72 22.13
N GLU A 381 -18.92 13.36 21.89
CA GLU A 381 -18.05 13.96 20.89
C GLU A 381 -16.98 12.90 20.60
N LEU A 382 -16.68 12.63 19.33
CA LEU A 382 -15.96 11.40 18.90
C LEU A 382 -14.51 11.30 19.41
N TRP A 383 -14.32 10.77 20.63
CA TRP A 383 -13.05 10.28 21.19
C TRP A 383 -12.53 9.10 20.37
N LYS A 384 -11.22 8.80 20.44
CA LYS A 384 -10.64 7.51 19.98
C LYS A 384 -9.97 6.74 21.12
N SER A 385 -9.26 5.66 20.75
CA SER A 385 -8.64 4.62 21.59
C SER A 385 -7.56 3.92 20.77
N ASP A 386 -6.48 4.66 20.49
CA ASP A 386 -5.14 4.29 19.99
C ASP A 386 -4.43 3.07 20.65
N GLY A 387 -5.12 2.27 21.46
CA GLY A 387 -4.54 1.27 22.36
C GLY A 387 -4.10 1.85 23.72
N THR A 388 -3.91 3.17 23.80
CA THR A 388 -3.80 3.93 25.05
C THR A 388 -5.20 4.32 25.54
N ASP A 389 -5.46 5.54 26.04
CA ASP A 389 -6.68 5.80 26.82
C ASP A 389 -7.20 7.25 26.95
N ALA A 390 -6.49 8.32 26.54
CA ALA A 390 -7.11 9.67 26.56
C ALA A 390 -6.59 10.82 25.68
N GLY A 391 -5.28 10.99 25.44
CA GLY A 391 -4.66 12.32 25.19
C GLY A 391 -5.35 13.19 24.11
N THR A 392 -6.23 14.12 24.46
CA THR A 392 -7.35 14.51 23.57
C THR A 392 -7.23 15.90 22.92
N VAL A 393 -7.54 15.93 21.63
CA VAL A 393 -7.72 17.13 20.76
C VAL A 393 -9.00 16.95 19.92
N ARG A 394 -9.55 18.04 19.34
CA ARG A 394 -10.79 18.03 18.52
C ARG A 394 -10.61 17.35 17.13
N VAL A 395 -11.70 16.97 16.46
CA VAL A 395 -11.75 16.94 14.98
C VAL A 395 -12.07 18.38 14.54
N LYS A 396 -13.08 18.65 13.70
CA LYS A 396 -13.48 20.04 13.39
C LYS A 396 -14.06 20.75 14.62
N ASP A 397 -13.54 21.95 14.89
CA ASP A 397 -13.83 22.76 16.08
C ASP A 397 -14.63 24.00 15.69
N ILE A 398 -15.86 24.16 16.25
CA ILE A 398 -16.84 25.11 15.70
C ILE A 398 -17.76 25.79 16.73
N PHE A 399 -18.58 25.02 17.47
CA PHE A 399 -20.01 25.34 17.65
C PHE A 399 -20.65 24.94 19.00
N SER A 400 -20.26 23.83 19.61
CA SER A 400 -20.65 23.36 20.97
C SER A 400 -22.15 23.12 21.27
N GLY A 401 -23.02 23.09 20.26
CA GLY A 401 -24.46 23.38 20.43
C GLY A 401 -25.42 22.29 20.93
N THR A 402 -25.05 21.00 20.92
CA THR A 402 -25.91 19.83 21.26
C THR A 402 -27.19 19.58 20.44
N GLY A 403 -27.43 18.31 20.10
CA GLY A 403 -28.66 17.83 19.43
C GLY A 403 -28.48 16.41 18.86
N SER A 404 -29.44 15.91 18.10
CA SER A 404 -29.34 14.64 17.34
C SER A 404 -30.28 14.61 16.13
N SER A 405 -29.88 13.86 15.09
CA SER A 405 -30.56 13.80 13.78
C SER A 405 -30.56 12.36 13.24
N ASN A 406 -31.53 11.98 12.39
CA ASN A 406 -31.66 10.61 11.86
C ASN A 406 -30.62 10.30 10.75
N PRO A 407 -29.84 9.19 10.82
CA PRO A 407 -28.77 8.88 9.84
C PRO A 407 -29.09 7.85 8.73
N ASN A 408 -28.45 8.03 7.56
CA ASN A 408 -28.27 7.14 6.38
C ASN A 408 -27.23 5.97 6.50
N SER A 409 -26.64 5.51 5.38
CA SER A 409 -25.74 4.34 5.23
C SER A 409 -24.48 4.60 4.33
N LEU A 410 -23.62 3.58 4.08
CA LEU A 410 -22.20 3.74 3.67
C LEU A 410 -21.70 2.81 2.50
N ALA A 411 -20.53 3.04 1.87
CA ALA A 411 -19.69 2.00 1.17
C ALA A 411 -18.22 2.39 0.75
N ASN A 412 -17.46 1.39 0.25
CA ASN A 412 -15.99 1.37 -0.01
C ASN A 412 -15.56 1.72 -1.47
N ILE A 413 -14.61 2.66 -1.68
CA ILE A 413 -14.30 3.34 -2.97
C ILE A 413 -12.79 3.84 -3.09
N ASN A 414 -11.79 3.20 -2.47
CA ASN A 414 -10.32 3.56 -2.46
C ASN A 414 -9.80 4.67 -1.49
N GLY A 415 -10.60 5.34 -0.66
CA GLY A 415 -10.13 6.09 0.52
C GLY A 415 -10.83 7.40 0.94
N THR A 416 -11.40 8.22 0.04
CA THR A 416 -12.02 9.53 0.40
C THR A 416 -13.36 9.42 1.12
N LEU A 417 -13.33 9.14 2.41
CA LEU A 417 -14.54 9.01 3.24
C LEU A 417 -15.34 10.32 3.30
N TYR A 418 -16.43 10.44 2.54
CA TYR A 418 -17.57 11.27 2.88
C TYR A 418 -18.09 10.87 4.26
N PHE A 419 -18.23 11.79 5.20
CA PHE A 419 -19.09 11.57 6.37
C PHE A 419 -20.18 12.65 6.46
N ARG A 420 -20.72 12.91 7.65
CA ARG A 420 -21.75 13.94 7.91
C ARG A 420 -21.48 14.62 9.24
N ALA A 421 -21.88 15.88 9.37
CA ALA A 421 -21.91 16.61 10.65
C ALA A 421 -23.08 17.59 10.66
N THR A 422 -23.24 18.37 11.74
CA THR A 422 -24.15 19.54 11.83
C THR A 422 -23.48 20.64 12.67
N ASP A 423 -23.65 21.91 12.30
CA ASP A 423 -23.17 23.09 13.05
C ASP A 423 -23.88 24.42 12.68
N SER A 424 -23.19 25.45 12.16
CA SER A 424 -23.63 26.85 12.06
C SER A 424 -24.32 27.25 10.73
N SER A 425 -23.55 27.64 9.70
CA SER A 425 -24.10 28.23 8.46
C SER A 425 -23.10 28.33 7.27
N SER A 426 -23.35 27.57 6.19
CA SER A 426 -22.81 27.79 4.83
C SER A 426 -23.92 27.60 3.78
N GLY A 427 -23.69 27.84 2.49
CA GLY A 427 -24.66 27.62 1.40
C GLY A 427 -24.75 26.18 0.84
N SER A 428 -25.75 25.40 1.26
CA SER A 428 -26.14 24.11 0.64
C SER A 428 -25.16 22.92 0.65
N GLU A 429 -24.12 22.83 -0.20
CA GLU A 429 -23.55 21.52 -0.66
C GLU A 429 -22.65 20.63 0.24
N LEU A 430 -21.31 20.84 0.33
CA LEU A 430 -20.38 19.75 0.64
C LEU A 430 -18.95 20.21 1.05
N TRP A 431 -18.63 20.13 2.35
CA TRP A 431 -17.28 20.30 2.91
C TRP A 431 -16.41 19.04 2.74
N LYS A 432 -15.15 19.11 3.17
CA LYS A 432 -14.26 17.95 3.44
C LYS A 432 -13.56 18.10 4.81
N SER A 433 -13.33 17.00 5.55
CA SER A 433 -12.74 16.96 6.90
C SER A 433 -12.48 15.52 7.34
N ASP A 434 -11.55 15.31 8.28
CA ASP A 434 -11.02 13.98 8.62
C ASP A 434 -10.25 13.87 9.94
N GLY A 435 -9.25 14.73 10.06
CA GLY A 435 -8.11 14.62 10.98
C GLY A 435 -7.12 15.74 10.68
N THR A 436 -7.06 16.18 9.42
CA THR A 436 -7.18 17.60 9.02
C THR A 436 -8.67 18.00 8.97
N GLU A 437 -9.07 19.23 9.29
CA GLU A 437 -10.52 19.51 9.45
C GLU A 437 -11.04 20.92 9.10
N THR A 438 -10.41 22.01 9.54
CA THR A 438 -10.84 23.37 9.18
C THR A 438 -10.14 23.96 7.95
N GLY A 439 -9.18 23.27 7.35
CA GLY A 439 -8.54 23.64 6.07
C GLY A 439 -9.44 23.60 4.83
N THR A 440 -10.76 23.55 5.02
CA THR A 440 -11.77 23.76 3.98
C THR A 440 -11.51 25.07 3.24
N VAL A 441 -11.08 24.97 1.97
CA VAL A 441 -10.92 26.09 1.04
C VAL A 441 -11.98 26.04 -0.08
N ARG A 442 -12.51 27.20 -0.45
CA ARG A 442 -13.84 27.39 -1.04
C ARG A 442 -13.87 27.38 -2.58
N VAL A 443 -15.00 26.95 -3.18
CA VAL A 443 -15.16 26.76 -4.64
C VAL A 443 -16.39 27.46 -5.25
N LYS A 444 -17.62 27.06 -4.89
CA LYS A 444 -18.90 27.58 -5.42
C LYS A 444 -19.66 28.28 -4.27
N ASP A 445 -20.31 29.41 -4.59
CA ASP A 445 -20.80 30.40 -3.60
C ASP A 445 -22.29 30.69 -3.85
N ILE A 446 -23.17 30.30 -2.93
CA ILE A 446 -24.57 29.96 -3.28
C ILE A 446 -25.58 30.01 -2.13
N ASN A 447 -26.86 30.13 -2.48
CA ASN A 447 -28.02 29.59 -1.73
C ASN A 447 -28.23 30.09 -0.26
N THR A 448 -29.16 29.47 0.49
CA THR A 448 -29.42 29.55 1.95
C THR A 448 -30.37 28.42 2.39
N ALA A 449 -30.77 28.38 3.67
CA ALA A 449 -31.86 27.58 4.26
C ALA A 449 -31.79 26.04 4.07
N THR A 450 -31.44 25.34 5.15
CA THR A 450 -31.37 23.87 5.23
C THR A 450 -32.69 23.15 4.91
N VAL A 451 -32.58 21.96 4.30
CA VAL A 451 -33.70 21.03 4.08
C VAL A 451 -33.40 19.64 4.63
N SER A 452 -32.51 18.86 4.00
CA SER A 452 -32.03 17.54 4.48
C SER A 452 -30.86 17.02 3.63
N SER A 453 -29.95 16.26 4.26
CA SER A 453 -28.80 15.58 3.62
C SER A 453 -28.77 14.09 4.02
N GLU A 454 -29.45 13.23 3.28
CA GLU A 454 -29.84 11.86 3.70
C GLU A 454 -29.40 10.76 2.70
N PRO A 455 -28.21 10.16 2.90
CA PRO A 455 -27.64 9.18 1.96
C PRO A 455 -27.90 7.72 2.36
N TYR A 456 -28.64 6.97 1.56
CA TYR A 456 -28.94 5.54 1.79
C TYR A 456 -27.87 4.63 1.14
N PHE A 457 -28.09 3.31 1.12
CA PHE A 457 -27.09 2.28 0.82
C PHE A 457 -26.55 2.32 -0.63
N LEU A 458 -25.30 1.88 -0.76
CA LEU A 458 -24.55 1.76 -2.01
C LEU A 458 -23.58 0.55 -1.97
N THR A 459 -22.94 0.18 -3.09
CA THR A 459 -22.01 -0.98 -3.17
C THR A 459 -20.95 -0.83 -4.26
N ASN A 460 -19.81 -1.54 -4.14
CA ASN A 460 -18.52 -1.29 -4.81
C ASN A 460 -18.42 -1.67 -6.32
N VAL A 461 -17.67 -0.89 -7.10
CA VAL A 461 -17.25 -1.15 -8.51
C VAL A 461 -16.13 -0.15 -8.95
N ASN A 462 -15.90 0.03 -10.26
CA ASN A 462 -15.10 1.11 -10.86
C ASN A 462 -15.93 2.05 -11.79
N ASP A 463 -15.66 3.36 -11.63
CA ASP A 463 -15.74 4.53 -12.52
C ASP A 463 -17.09 5.07 -13.08
N THR A 464 -17.19 6.41 -13.12
CA THR A 464 -18.35 7.31 -13.36
C THR A 464 -19.30 7.57 -12.18
N LEU A 465 -18.80 8.15 -11.08
CA LEU A 465 -19.54 8.36 -9.82
C LEU A 465 -20.62 9.45 -9.92
N TYR A 466 -21.91 9.10 -9.95
CA TYR A 466 -23.03 10.08 -9.90
C TYR A 466 -23.62 10.18 -8.48
N PHE A 467 -23.77 11.37 -7.88
CA PHE A 467 -24.55 11.55 -6.64
C PHE A 467 -25.58 12.69 -6.71
N ARG A 468 -26.67 12.62 -5.92
CA ARG A 468 -27.90 13.39 -6.17
C ARG A 468 -28.24 14.45 -5.11
N ALA A 469 -27.51 15.56 -5.17
CA ALA A 469 -28.03 16.88 -4.78
C ALA A 469 -28.94 17.46 -5.90
N THR A 470 -29.03 18.78 -6.02
CA THR A 470 -29.69 19.52 -7.11
C THR A 470 -28.79 20.69 -7.51
N ASP A 471 -28.77 21.16 -8.77
CA ASP A 471 -28.17 22.45 -9.14
C ASP A 471 -29.24 23.55 -9.26
N SER A 472 -28.99 24.62 -10.02
CA SER A 472 -29.38 25.97 -9.62
C SER A 472 -30.66 26.59 -10.21
N SER A 473 -31.05 26.28 -11.45
CA SER A 473 -31.80 27.27 -12.26
C SER A 473 -33.09 26.82 -12.96
N GLY A 474 -33.26 25.54 -13.35
CA GLY A 474 -34.51 25.04 -13.93
C GLY A 474 -34.49 23.81 -14.84
N GLY A 475 -33.35 23.15 -15.09
CA GLY A 475 -33.26 21.97 -16.00
C GLY A 475 -33.67 20.61 -15.39
N ASN A 476 -33.43 19.51 -16.11
CA ASN A 476 -33.68 18.13 -15.66
C ASN A 476 -32.88 16.99 -16.39
N GLU A 477 -31.84 17.28 -17.18
CA GLU A 477 -31.11 16.31 -18.01
C GLU A 477 -29.94 15.60 -17.27
N LEU A 478 -28.72 15.57 -17.84
CA LEU A 478 -27.57 14.86 -17.28
C LEU A 478 -26.18 15.40 -17.73
N TRP A 479 -25.23 15.29 -16.78
CA TRP A 479 -23.81 15.66 -16.79
C TRP A 479 -22.94 14.69 -17.64
N LYS A 480 -21.68 15.06 -17.87
CA LYS A 480 -20.54 14.14 -18.04
C LYS A 480 -19.27 14.83 -17.54
N SER A 481 -18.34 14.10 -16.94
CA SER A 481 -17.16 14.69 -16.26
C SER A 481 -16.00 15.00 -17.23
N ASP A 482 -15.12 15.94 -16.89
CA ASP A 482 -13.78 16.07 -17.52
C ASP A 482 -12.64 16.29 -16.52
N GLY A 483 -12.90 16.94 -15.38
CA GLY A 483 -11.86 17.36 -14.44
C GLY A 483 -12.38 17.51 -13.01
N THR A 484 -12.22 18.65 -12.30
CA THR A 484 -11.76 20.02 -12.64
C THR A 484 -12.50 20.76 -13.76
N GLU A 485 -12.78 22.04 -13.52
CA GLU A 485 -13.82 22.83 -14.19
C GLU A 485 -13.41 23.41 -15.56
N ALA A 486 -12.54 22.70 -16.28
CA ALA A 486 -11.77 23.20 -17.43
C ALA A 486 -12.58 23.48 -18.73
N GLY A 487 -13.89 23.66 -18.61
CA GLY A 487 -14.84 23.91 -19.70
C GLY A 487 -16.17 23.20 -19.44
N THR A 488 -17.22 23.96 -19.17
CA THR A 488 -18.56 23.46 -18.81
C THR A 488 -19.32 22.90 -20.01
N VAL A 489 -20.19 21.90 -19.78
CA VAL A 489 -21.16 21.39 -20.76
C VAL A 489 -22.49 21.02 -20.10
N ARG A 490 -23.57 20.94 -20.88
CA ARG A 490 -24.71 20.03 -20.64
C ARG A 490 -24.80 19.10 -21.85
N VAL A 491 -25.03 17.80 -21.64
CA VAL A 491 -24.57 16.79 -22.63
C VAL A 491 -25.60 16.46 -23.70
N LYS A 492 -26.90 16.47 -23.36
CA LYS A 492 -28.00 16.27 -24.31
C LYS A 492 -29.28 16.96 -23.82
N ASP A 493 -30.17 17.20 -24.76
CA ASP A 493 -31.54 17.67 -24.57
C ASP A 493 -32.52 16.51 -24.90
N ILE A 494 -33.49 16.28 -24.02
CA ILE A 494 -34.47 15.17 -24.04
C ILE A 494 -35.86 15.62 -23.52
N PHE A 495 -35.90 16.42 -22.45
CA PHE A 495 -36.95 16.30 -21.42
C PHE A 495 -37.81 17.56 -21.21
N SER A 496 -38.69 17.46 -20.22
CA SER A 496 -39.89 18.30 -20.03
C SER A 496 -40.22 18.56 -18.55
N GLY A 497 -39.28 18.23 -17.65
CA GLY A 497 -39.57 18.00 -16.24
C GLY A 497 -39.84 19.23 -15.37
N THR A 498 -40.72 19.05 -14.38
CA THR A 498 -40.84 19.88 -13.16
C THR A 498 -41.38 18.98 -12.02
N GLY A 499 -40.70 18.85 -10.89
CA GLY A 499 -41.14 17.99 -9.79
C GLY A 499 -40.00 17.53 -8.87
N ASN A 500 -40.26 16.45 -8.11
CA ASN A 500 -39.23 15.71 -7.36
C ASN A 500 -39.70 14.28 -7.05
N SER A 501 -38.78 13.32 -7.05
CA SER A 501 -38.86 12.07 -6.30
C SER A 501 -37.43 11.66 -5.87
N ASN A 502 -37.27 11.06 -4.69
CA ASN A 502 -35.96 10.88 -4.04
C ASN A 502 -35.43 9.42 -4.11
N PRO A 503 -34.08 9.23 -4.09
CA PRO A 503 -33.43 7.91 -4.16
C PRO A 503 -33.35 7.18 -2.80
N GLN A 504 -33.33 5.84 -2.70
CA GLN A 504 -33.68 4.82 -3.70
C GLN A 504 -32.68 3.63 -3.76
N ASN A 505 -31.38 3.88 -3.60
CA ASN A 505 -30.29 2.89 -3.79
C ASN A 505 -30.22 2.34 -5.26
N LEU A 506 -29.06 1.85 -5.71
CA LEU A 506 -28.95 1.04 -6.95
C LEU A 506 -27.75 0.04 -6.85
N THR A 507 -27.50 -0.80 -7.85
CA THR A 507 -26.46 -1.84 -7.88
C THR A 507 -26.10 -2.24 -9.33
N ASN A 508 -24.90 -2.79 -9.51
CA ASN A 508 -24.27 -3.14 -10.79
C ASN A 508 -25.15 -3.92 -11.78
N VAL A 509 -24.94 -3.70 -13.09
CA VAL A 509 -25.28 -4.63 -14.20
C VAL A 509 -24.25 -4.61 -15.33
N ASN A 510 -23.56 -3.49 -15.58
CA ASN A 510 -22.58 -3.30 -16.67
C ASN A 510 -23.17 -3.48 -18.08
N GLY A 511 -22.36 -3.23 -19.12
CA GLY A 511 -22.56 -3.65 -20.51
C GLY A 511 -23.91 -3.27 -21.12
N THR A 512 -24.86 -4.22 -21.05
CA THR A 512 -26.26 -4.13 -21.48
C THR A 512 -26.95 -2.86 -20.96
N LEU A 513 -26.73 -2.55 -19.68
CA LEU A 513 -27.26 -1.41 -18.92
C LEU A 513 -28.79 -1.33 -18.72
N TYR A 514 -29.20 -0.98 -17.50
CA TYR A 514 -30.58 -0.82 -17.02
C TYR A 514 -30.66 0.26 -15.93
N PHE A 515 -31.86 0.78 -15.63
CA PHE A 515 -32.11 1.71 -14.51
C PHE A 515 -33.59 1.69 -14.12
N SER A 516 -34.47 1.87 -15.12
CA SER A 516 -35.89 1.49 -15.19
C SER A 516 -36.85 2.03 -14.10
N ALA A 517 -37.80 2.88 -14.49
CA ALA A 517 -38.90 3.38 -13.63
C ALA A 517 -40.13 3.89 -14.42
N TYR A 518 -41.11 4.40 -13.66
CA TYR A 518 -42.07 5.49 -13.95
C TYR A 518 -41.70 6.41 -15.15
N ASP A 519 -42.60 6.80 -16.07
CA ASP A 519 -44.06 6.94 -15.93
C ASP A 519 -44.92 6.16 -16.97
N SER A 520 -45.40 6.78 -18.06
CA SER A 520 -46.66 6.39 -18.73
C SER A 520 -46.73 6.23 -20.26
N THR A 521 -45.65 6.46 -21.06
CA THR A 521 -45.59 6.00 -22.47
C THR A 521 -44.53 4.92 -22.73
N GLY A 522 -43.26 5.23 -23.07
CA GLY A 522 -42.18 4.23 -23.06
C GLY A 522 -40.77 4.64 -23.52
N GLY A 523 -39.67 4.38 -22.77
CA GLY A 523 -39.56 4.70 -21.34
C GLY A 523 -38.54 3.98 -20.42
N THR A 524 -38.46 2.65 -20.41
CA THR A 524 -38.07 1.93 -19.16
C THR A 524 -37.22 0.67 -19.33
N GLU A 525 -37.48 -0.19 -20.32
CA GLU A 525 -37.02 -1.59 -20.32
C GLU A 525 -35.72 -1.86 -21.13
N LEU A 526 -35.74 -2.09 -22.47
CA LEU A 526 -34.62 -2.71 -23.23
C LEU A 526 -34.16 -2.01 -24.53
N TRP A 527 -33.21 -1.08 -24.40
CA TRP A 527 -32.18 -0.87 -25.43
C TRP A 527 -30.78 -0.79 -24.82
N LYS A 528 -29.77 -1.09 -25.64
CA LYS A 528 -28.44 -0.51 -25.39
C LYS A 528 -28.28 0.78 -26.18
N SER A 529 -27.93 1.84 -25.47
CA SER A 529 -27.30 3.04 -25.99
C SER A 529 -25.91 3.22 -25.36
N ASP A 530 -25.08 3.99 -26.04
CA ASP A 530 -24.06 4.86 -25.44
C ASP A 530 -24.23 6.26 -26.09
N GLY A 531 -23.31 7.19 -25.86
CA GLY A 531 -23.21 8.42 -26.66
C GLY A 531 -24.29 9.47 -26.42
N THR A 532 -24.87 9.98 -27.51
CA THR A 532 -25.79 11.15 -27.48
C THR A 532 -26.93 11.08 -28.50
N GLU A 533 -26.70 11.23 -29.80
CA GLU A 533 -27.73 11.51 -30.80
C GLU A 533 -28.16 10.34 -31.73
N THR A 534 -27.25 9.48 -32.21
CA THR A 534 -27.56 8.40 -33.19
C THR A 534 -26.74 7.10 -33.03
N GLY A 535 -27.43 5.96 -32.86
CA GLY A 535 -26.84 4.61 -32.78
C GLY A 535 -27.53 3.57 -31.85
N THR A 536 -28.46 3.98 -30.98
CA THR A 536 -29.14 3.11 -30.00
C THR A 536 -29.85 1.89 -30.62
N VAL A 537 -29.86 0.75 -29.93
CA VAL A 537 -30.48 -0.51 -30.39
C VAL A 537 -31.45 -1.14 -29.37
N ARG A 538 -32.77 -1.10 -29.66
CA ARG A 538 -33.82 -1.73 -28.84
C ARG A 538 -34.14 -3.15 -29.27
N VAL A 539 -34.20 -4.06 -28.30
CA VAL A 539 -34.25 -5.52 -28.55
C VAL A 539 -35.67 -6.01 -28.78
N LYS A 540 -36.55 -5.76 -27.80
CA LYS A 540 -38.01 -5.94 -27.78
C LYS A 540 -38.51 -5.12 -26.58
N ASP A 541 -39.65 -4.44 -26.67
CA ASP A 541 -40.11 -3.50 -25.60
C ASP A 541 -40.32 -4.16 -24.22
N ILE A 542 -40.44 -5.50 -24.18
CA ILE A 542 -40.78 -6.35 -23.03
C ILE A 542 -42.15 -6.12 -22.38
N PHE A 543 -42.53 -4.89 -22.04
CA PHE A 543 -43.68 -4.68 -21.16
C PHE A 543 -45.05 -4.96 -21.83
N SER A 544 -46.11 -5.04 -21.02
CA SER A 544 -47.41 -5.57 -21.38
C SER A 544 -48.55 -4.76 -20.77
N GLY A 545 -49.74 -4.80 -21.38
CA GLY A 545 -50.96 -4.22 -20.80
C GLY A 545 -50.85 -2.73 -20.45
N THR A 546 -50.72 -2.42 -19.16
CA THR A 546 -50.46 -1.08 -18.60
C THR A 546 -49.87 -1.24 -17.19
N GLY A 547 -49.00 -0.32 -16.76
CA GLY A 547 -48.33 -0.34 -15.46
C GLY A 547 -47.71 1.02 -15.09
N ASN A 548 -47.15 1.15 -13.89
CA ASN A 548 -46.54 2.37 -13.37
C ASN A 548 -45.71 2.04 -12.11
N SER A 549 -44.48 2.57 -11.94
CA SER A 549 -43.60 2.09 -10.85
C SER A 549 -42.55 3.03 -10.28
N ASP A 550 -42.56 3.15 -8.95
CA ASP A 550 -41.39 3.43 -8.12
C ASP A 550 -40.44 2.19 -8.10
N PRO A 551 -39.12 2.35 -8.31
CA PRO A 551 -38.16 1.24 -8.29
C PRO A 551 -37.49 1.07 -6.92
N ASN A 552 -37.41 -0.17 -6.42
CA ASN A 552 -36.96 -0.49 -5.06
C ASN A 552 -36.42 -1.92 -4.95
N PHE A 553 -35.55 -2.19 -3.96
CA PHE A 553 -34.84 -3.46 -3.72
C PHE A 553 -33.83 -3.89 -4.80
N LEU A 554 -32.79 -4.60 -4.38
CA LEU A 554 -31.52 -4.80 -5.11
C LEU A 554 -30.94 -6.19 -4.79
N THR A 555 -30.04 -6.71 -5.63
CA THR A 555 -29.51 -8.06 -5.44
C THR A 555 -28.00 -8.18 -5.73
N ASN A 556 -27.49 -8.76 -6.83
CA ASN A 556 -26.05 -9.11 -6.96
C ASN A 556 -25.80 -10.51 -7.55
N VAL A 557 -25.99 -10.77 -8.86
CA VAL A 557 -26.00 -12.16 -9.38
C VAL A 557 -25.04 -12.42 -10.55
N ASN A 558 -24.24 -13.47 -10.40
CA ASN A 558 -23.69 -14.35 -11.44
C ASN A 558 -22.45 -13.81 -12.22
N GLY A 559 -22.47 -13.12 -13.36
CA GLY A 559 -23.52 -12.66 -14.25
C GLY A 559 -23.04 -12.72 -15.73
N THR A 560 -23.87 -13.04 -16.73
CA THR A 560 -25.34 -13.15 -16.71
C THR A 560 -26.02 -11.84 -16.29
N MET A 561 -27.35 -11.77 -16.44
CA MET A 561 -28.19 -10.78 -15.75
C MET A 561 -29.41 -11.54 -15.22
N TYR A 562 -29.90 -11.19 -14.03
CA TYR A 562 -31.04 -11.78 -13.32
C TYR A 562 -31.55 -10.75 -12.30
N PHE A 563 -32.66 -10.10 -12.63
CA PHE A 563 -33.25 -9.01 -11.84
C PHE A 563 -34.75 -9.24 -11.61
N VAL A 564 -35.56 -8.19 -11.61
CA VAL A 564 -37.01 -8.27 -11.75
C VAL A 564 -37.49 -7.16 -12.68
N ALA A 565 -38.38 -7.51 -13.61
CA ALA A 565 -39.41 -6.63 -14.15
C ALA A 565 -40.75 -7.37 -14.16
N THR A 566 -41.72 -6.88 -13.38
CA THR A 566 -43.05 -7.51 -13.25
C THR A 566 -43.86 -7.38 -14.55
N ASP A 567 -44.64 -8.40 -14.89
CA ASP A 567 -45.62 -8.33 -15.96
C ASP A 567 -46.97 -7.73 -15.49
N SER A 568 -47.74 -7.10 -16.38
CA SER A 568 -49.05 -6.52 -16.04
C SER A 568 -50.11 -7.53 -15.59
N SER A 569 -49.95 -8.83 -15.89
CA SER A 569 -50.77 -9.91 -15.32
C SER A 569 -50.05 -11.25 -15.16
N GLY A 570 -48.89 -11.44 -15.78
CA GLY A 570 -48.18 -12.72 -15.93
C GLY A 570 -47.17 -13.10 -14.85
N GLY A 571 -47.06 -12.33 -13.76
CA GLY A 571 -46.15 -12.62 -12.64
C GLY A 571 -44.83 -11.84 -12.69
N ARG A 572 -43.73 -12.44 -12.20
CA ARG A 572 -42.49 -11.72 -11.85
C ARG A 572 -41.19 -12.52 -12.10
N GLU A 573 -41.27 -13.61 -12.86
CA GLU A 573 -40.34 -14.75 -12.77
C GLU A 573 -39.02 -14.63 -13.57
N LEU A 574 -39.04 -14.89 -14.88
CA LEU A 574 -37.91 -15.59 -15.53
C LEU A 574 -37.92 -15.43 -17.06
N TRP A 575 -36.79 -15.04 -17.64
CA TRP A 575 -36.68 -14.59 -19.04
C TRP A 575 -35.22 -14.74 -19.54
N LYS A 576 -34.68 -15.97 -19.57
CA LYS A 576 -33.28 -16.24 -19.98
C LYS A 576 -33.05 -16.08 -21.50
N SER A 577 -31.84 -16.36 -22.01
CA SER A 577 -31.38 -15.69 -23.25
C SER A 577 -30.51 -16.51 -24.22
N ASP A 578 -30.79 -16.37 -25.53
CA ASP A 578 -29.91 -16.77 -26.67
C ASP A 578 -30.23 -16.14 -28.07
N GLY A 579 -31.31 -15.37 -28.27
CA GLY A 579 -31.55 -14.54 -29.48
C GLY A 579 -33.00 -14.05 -29.70
N THR A 580 -33.33 -13.44 -30.86
CA THR A 580 -34.62 -12.74 -31.12
C THR A 580 -35.58 -13.33 -32.16
N GLU A 581 -35.16 -14.29 -33.02
CA GLU A 581 -35.91 -14.61 -34.26
C GLU A 581 -36.44 -16.06 -34.39
N ALA A 582 -35.82 -17.09 -33.79
CA ALA A 582 -36.31 -18.48 -33.85
C ALA A 582 -36.08 -19.32 -32.55
N GLY A 583 -36.98 -19.24 -31.55
CA GLY A 583 -36.90 -20.01 -30.30
C GLY A 583 -37.49 -19.44 -28.97
N THR A 584 -38.00 -18.19 -28.91
CA THR A 584 -38.57 -17.59 -27.67
C THR A 584 -40.10 -17.54 -27.66
N VAL A 585 -40.68 -17.00 -26.59
CA VAL A 585 -42.09 -17.10 -26.17
C VAL A 585 -42.33 -18.38 -25.37
N ARG A 586 -43.01 -18.23 -24.23
CA ARG A 586 -42.68 -18.94 -22.97
C ARG A 586 -42.33 -20.43 -23.05
N VAL A 587 -41.34 -20.78 -22.26
CA VAL A 587 -40.46 -21.96 -22.40
C VAL A 587 -40.46 -22.82 -21.11
N LYS A 588 -41.07 -22.34 -20.02
CA LYS A 588 -41.69 -23.19 -18.99
C LYS A 588 -42.77 -22.40 -18.25
N ASP A 589 -44.03 -22.62 -18.65
CA ASP A 589 -45.23 -22.20 -17.91
C ASP A 589 -45.18 -22.66 -16.43
N ILE A 590 -45.64 -21.80 -15.52
CA ILE A 590 -45.41 -21.87 -14.06
C ILE A 590 -46.74 -21.92 -13.28
N PHE A 591 -47.26 -20.82 -12.78
CA PHE A 591 -48.16 -20.82 -11.60
C PHE A 591 -49.61 -20.54 -12.00
N SER A 592 -50.56 -21.44 -11.74
CA SER A 592 -51.92 -21.39 -12.33
C SER A 592 -52.90 -20.41 -11.65
N GLY A 593 -52.49 -19.15 -11.54
CA GLY A 593 -53.29 -18.02 -11.04
C GLY A 593 -52.57 -16.69 -11.31
N THR A 594 -53.29 -15.56 -11.29
CA THR A 594 -52.68 -14.23 -11.50
C THR A 594 -51.74 -13.89 -10.35
N GLY A 595 -50.46 -13.65 -10.64
CA GLY A 595 -49.41 -13.55 -9.64
C GLY A 595 -49.60 -12.45 -8.59
N SER A 596 -49.15 -12.70 -7.36
CA SER A 596 -49.28 -11.76 -6.23
C SER A 596 -48.21 -11.91 -5.14
N SER A 597 -47.19 -12.75 -5.35
CA SER A 597 -46.11 -13.07 -4.40
C SER A 597 -45.39 -11.84 -3.82
N ASN A 598 -44.66 -11.13 -4.70
CA ASN A 598 -43.84 -9.94 -4.51
C ASN A 598 -42.61 -10.08 -3.56
N PRO A 599 -41.40 -9.64 -3.94
CA PRO A 599 -40.20 -10.44 -3.68
C PRO A 599 -39.67 -10.53 -2.23
N GLN A 600 -39.08 -11.69 -1.90
CA GLN A 600 -38.56 -12.10 -0.60
C GLN A 600 -37.34 -13.08 -0.70
N ASN A 601 -36.31 -12.69 -1.45
CA ASN A 601 -34.88 -13.02 -1.30
C ASN A 601 -34.28 -14.24 -2.05
N LEU A 602 -32.98 -14.07 -2.36
CA LEU A 602 -32.20 -14.65 -3.46
C LEU A 602 -30.70 -14.66 -3.06
N THR A 603 -29.95 -15.74 -3.29
CA THR A 603 -28.47 -15.75 -3.15
C THR A 603 -27.76 -16.31 -4.37
N ASN A 604 -26.57 -15.81 -4.67
CA ASN A 604 -25.71 -16.28 -5.75
C ASN A 604 -24.30 -16.59 -5.25
N ILE A 605 -23.92 -17.86 -5.32
CA ILE A 605 -22.59 -18.36 -4.96
C ILE A 605 -22.10 -19.31 -6.05
N ASN A 606 -20.97 -18.98 -6.68
CA ASN A 606 -20.37 -19.69 -7.80
C ASN A 606 -21.41 -20.11 -8.86
N GLY A 607 -22.36 -19.20 -9.16
CA GLY A 607 -23.51 -19.42 -10.04
C GLY A 607 -24.56 -20.42 -9.58
N THR A 608 -24.29 -21.20 -8.53
CA THR A 608 -25.20 -22.24 -7.99
C THR A 608 -26.35 -21.64 -7.16
N LEU A 609 -26.95 -20.56 -7.66
CA LEU A 609 -27.89 -19.66 -7.00
C LEU A 609 -29.22 -20.30 -6.56
N TYR A 610 -29.78 -19.82 -5.44
CA TYR A 610 -31.17 -20.07 -5.04
C TYR A 610 -31.95 -18.75 -5.06
N PHE A 611 -33.23 -18.77 -5.39
CA PHE A 611 -34.16 -17.75 -4.89
C PHE A 611 -35.53 -18.33 -4.59
N SER A 612 -36.28 -17.69 -3.71
CA SER A 612 -37.58 -18.22 -3.29
C SER A 612 -38.67 -18.03 -4.35
N ALA A 613 -39.68 -18.88 -4.33
CA ALA A 613 -40.86 -18.84 -5.21
C ALA A 613 -42.03 -19.63 -4.60
N THR A 614 -43.26 -19.25 -4.95
CA THR A 614 -44.47 -19.96 -4.51
C THR A 614 -45.12 -20.72 -5.66
N ASP A 615 -45.59 -21.93 -5.38
CA ASP A 615 -46.38 -22.76 -6.30
C ASP A 615 -47.88 -22.64 -6.02
N SER A 616 -48.69 -23.04 -7.00
CA SER A 616 -50.15 -22.88 -6.95
C SER A 616 -50.88 -24.00 -6.21
N SER A 617 -50.14 -24.94 -5.59
CA SER A 617 -50.65 -25.83 -4.53
C SER A 617 -50.42 -25.24 -3.12
N GLY A 618 -49.24 -24.67 -2.83
CA GLY A 618 -49.05 -23.73 -1.71
C GLY A 618 -47.74 -23.81 -0.92
N GLY A 619 -46.59 -24.05 -1.57
CA GLY A 619 -45.25 -23.83 -1.00
C GLY A 619 -44.75 -22.38 -1.15
N ARG A 620 -43.64 -22.00 -0.50
CA ARG A 620 -42.92 -20.71 -0.69
C ARG A 620 -41.38 -20.87 -0.70
N GLU A 621 -40.89 -22.10 -0.91
CA GLU A 621 -39.46 -22.41 -0.75
C GLU A 621 -38.67 -22.03 -2.02
N LEU A 622 -37.73 -22.86 -2.50
CA LEU A 622 -36.73 -22.48 -3.51
C LEU A 622 -36.33 -23.65 -4.43
N TRP A 623 -35.63 -23.36 -5.54
CA TRP A 623 -35.07 -24.34 -6.48
C TRP A 623 -33.53 -24.33 -6.49
N LYS A 624 -32.96 -25.30 -7.23
CA LYS A 624 -31.59 -25.26 -7.79
C LYS A 624 -31.66 -25.17 -9.33
N SER A 625 -32.20 -26.24 -9.95
CA SER A 625 -32.80 -26.37 -11.30
C SER A 625 -32.07 -25.80 -12.54
N ASP A 626 -32.53 -26.14 -13.76
CA ASP A 626 -31.79 -25.82 -15.01
C ASP A 626 -32.65 -25.43 -16.26
N GLY A 627 -33.70 -26.13 -16.74
CA GLY A 627 -34.24 -27.49 -16.48
C GLY A 627 -35.54 -27.75 -17.28
N THR A 628 -35.77 -28.95 -17.84
CA THR A 628 -36.87 -29.26 -18.80
C THR A 628 -37.77 -30.49 -18.54
N ASP A 629 -37.35 -31.76 -18.72
CA ASP A 629 -38.31 -32.91 -18.81
C ASP A 629 -38.02 -34.27 -18.08
N ALA A 630 -36.78 -34.62 -17.66
CA ALA A 630 -36.49 -35.64 -16.60
C ALA A 630 -35.41 -35.25 -15.54
N GLY A 631 -35.81 -34.75 -14.35
CA GLY A 631 -35.06 -33.82 -13.45
C GLY A 631 -35.46 -33.86 -11.97
N THR A 632 -35.85 -32.79 -11.23
CA THR A 632 -36.47 -31.44 -11.43
C THR A 632 -38.02 -31.32 -11.34
N VAL A 633 -38.67 -32.24 -10.64
CA VAL A 633 -39.52 -31.79 -9.52
C VAL A 633 -38.77 -32.18 -8.24
N ARG A 634 -39.45 -32.59 -7.15
CA ARG A 634 -38.84 -32.80 -5.81
C ARG A 634 -37.42 -33.36 -5.81
N VAL A 635 -36.52 -32.64 -5.14
CA VAL A 635 -35.54 -33.35 -4.30
C VAL A 635 -36.23 -33.80 -3.01
N LYS A 636 -37.20 -33.03 -2.46
CA LYS A 636 -37.94 -33.38 -1.24
C LYS A 636 -39.44 -32.92 -1.23
N ASP A 637 -40.42 -33.85 -1.08
CA ASP A 637 -41.90 -33.63 -0.95
C ASP A 637 -42.62 -34.84 -0.25
N ILE A 638 -43.74 -34.68 0.47
CA ILE A 638 -44.58 -35.78 1.05
C ILE A 638 -46.07 -35.44 1.25
N VAL A 639 -46.38 -34.41 2.06
CA VAL A 639 -47.69 -34.19 2.70
C VAL A 639 -47.86 -32.70 3.05
N SER A 640 -49.11 -32.24 3.04
CA SER A 640 -49.51 -30.84 3.25
C SER A 640 -49.81 -30.48 4.71
N GLY A 641 -49.22 -29.37 5.16
CA GLY A 641 -49.52 -28.67 6.41
C GLY A 641 -49.81 -27.20 6.12
N SER A 642 -51.06 -26.89 5.75
CA SER A 642 -51.43 -25.63 5.08
C SER A 642 -51.19 -24.37 5.93
N GLY A 643 -50.14 -23.62 5.60
CA GLY A 643 -49.75 -22.37 6.26
C GLY A 643 -48.33 -21.92 5.87
N SER A 644 -47.80 -20.92 6.57
CA SER A 644 -46.41 -20.46 6.49
C SER A 644 -45.84 -20.30 7.90
N SER A 645 -44.62 -20.79 8.15
CA SER A 645 -44.06 -20.91 9.50
C SER A 645 -43.27 -19.70 10.03
N TYR A 646 -43.08 -18.66 9.21
CA TYR A 646 -42.38 -17.39 9.52
C TYR A 646 -41.00 -17.52 10.23
N PRO A 647 -40.02 -18.20 9.58
CA PRO A 647 -38.59 -18.08 9.86
C PRO A 647 -38.01 -16.74 9.34
N GLN A 648 -36.68 -16.61 9.31
CA GLN A 648 -35.94 -15.48 8.74
C GLN A 648 -34.50 -15.84 8.34
N ASN A 649 -34.08 -15.43 7.13
CA ASN A 649 -32.70 -15.24 6.64
C ASN A 649 -31.77 -16.48 6.53
N LEU A 650 -31.07 -16.63 5.38
CA LEU A 650 -30.28 -17.82 5.00
C LEU A 650 -28.83 -17.45 4.60
N THR A 651 -27.90 -18.42 4.66
CA THR A 651 -26.47 -18.18 4.37
C THR A 651 -25.83 -19.28 3.50
N ASN A 652 -24.51 -19.26 3.30
CA ASN A 652 -23.80 -20.22 2.47
C ASN A 652 -22.36 -20.47 2.94
N VAL A 653 -21.98 -21.71 3.29
CA VAL A 653 -20.56 -22.13 3.38
C VAL A 653 -20.38 -23.66 3.32
N ASN A 654 -19.20 -24.07 2.85
CA ASN A 654 -18.41 -25.25 3.25
C ASN A 654 -19.11 -26.60 3.48
N GLY A 655 -20.22 -26.89 2.80
CA GLY A 655 -20.98 -28.14 2.96
C GLY A 655 -21.85 -28.21 4.21
N THR A 656 -21.88 -27.17 5.05
CA THR A 656 -22.83 -27.01 6.16
C THR A 656 -24.17 -26.46 5.63
N LEU A 657 -25.27 -26.58 6.38
CA LEU A 657 -26.63 -26.31 5.87
C LEU A 657 -27.59 -25.90 7.02
N TYR A 658 -27.80 -24.61 7.34
CA TYR A 658 -28.79 -24.20 8.38
C TYR A 658 -29.43 -22.81 8.18
N PHE A 659 -30.67 -22.62 8.65
CA PHE A 659 -31.39 -21.33 8.60
C PHE A 659 -32.31 -21.22 9.81
N SER A 660 -33.63 -21.33 9.67
CA SER A 660 -34.58 -21.18 10.78
C SER A 660 -35.99 -21.75 10.55
N ALA A 661 -36.17 -22.64 9.56
CA ALA A 661 -37.43 -22.97 8.86
C ALA A 661 -38.73 -23.34 9.65
N THR A 662 -38.72 -23.58 10.95
CA THR A 662 -39.90 -23.82 11.82
C THR A 662 -40.89 -24.91 11.32
N ASP A 663 -40.42 -26.16 11.23
CA ASP A 663 -41.24 -27.39 11.34
C ASP A 663 -41.60 -27.70 12.82
N SER A 664 -42.19 -28.86 13.13
CA SER A 664 -43.38 -28.91 14.00
C SER A 664 -43.28 -29.67 15.34
N SER A 665 -42.10 -30.12 15.80
CA SER A 665 -41.97 -30.66 17.17
C SER A 665 -40.64 -30.39 17.90
N SER A 666 -39.52 -30.26 17.17
CA SER A 666 -38.33 -29.56 17.65
C SER A 666 -38.58 -28.04 17.70
N GLY A 667 -39.54 -27.55 16.90
CA GLY A 667 -40.11 -26.21 16.94
C GLY A 667 -39.25 -25.22 16.16
N SER A 668 -38.03 -24.98 16.66
CA SER A 668 -36.94 -24.49 15.83
C SER A 668 -35.62 -24.56 16.60
N GLU A 669 -34.93 -25.71 16.51
CA GLU A 669 -33.57 -25.94 16.98
C GLU A 669 -32.74 -26.80 15.99
N LEU A 670 -32.11 -27.92 16.39
CA LEU A 670 -30.90 -28.46 15.74
C LEU A 670 -30.96 -29.97 15.38
N TRP A 671 -31.56 -30.33 14.23
CA TRP A 671 -31.32 -31.59 13.48
C TRP A 671 -29.82 -31.83 13.23
N LYS A 672 -29.47 -33.08 12.88
CA LYS A 672 -28.35 -33.37 11.98
C LYS A 672 -28.68 -34.53 11.04
N SER A 673 -28.21 -34.42 9.80
CA SER A 673 -28.22 -35.44 8.74
C SER A 673 -27.35 -34.94 7.60
N ASP A 674 -27.21 -35.74 6.54
CA ASP A 674 -26.63 -35.31 5.26
C ASP A 674 -27.69 -34.88 4.22
N GLY A 675 -28.91 -34.56 4.69
CA GLY A 675 -30.06 -34.16 3.86
C GLY A 675 -30.70 -35.28 3.03
N THR A 676 -30.10 -36.47 2.98
CA THR A 676 -30.49 -37.62 2.14
C THR A 676 -31.59 -38.49 2.77
N GLU A 677 -31.22 -39.46 3.61
CA GLU A 677 -32.14 -40.42 4.26
C GLU A 677 -31.57 -41.13 5.48
N THR A 678 -30.25 -41.39 5.55
CA THR A 678 -29.67 -42.44 6.40
C THR A 678 -29.83 -42.26 7.91
N GLY A 679 -30.14 -41.06 8.38
CA GLY A 679 -30.56 -40.82 9.77
C GLY A 679 -30.82 -39.34 10.05
N THR A 680 -32.06 -38.88 9.92
CA THR A 680 -32.46 -37.54 10.38
C THR A 680 -32.60 -37.53 11.91
N VAL A 681 -31.52 -37.12 12.57
CA VAL A 681 -31.34 -37.07 14.02
C VAL A 681 -31.17 -35.61 14.47
N ARG A 682 -30.62 -35.34 15.66
CA ARG A 682 -30.25 -33.99 16.13
C ARG A 682 -28.78 -33.90 16.57
N VAL A 683 -28.17 -32.71 16.45
CA VAL A 683 -26.88 -32.40 17.10
C VAL A 683 -27.01 -32.40 18.64
N LYS A 684 -28.24 -32.29 19.15
CA LYS A 684 -28.55 -32.00 20.56
C LYS A 684 -29.84 -32.77 21.01
N ASP A 685 -30.14 -32.99 22.32
CA ASP A 685 -31.35 -33.72 22.84
C ASP A 685 -32.47 -33.13 23.76
N ILE A 686 -32.27 -32.72 25.04
CA ILE A 686 -33.23 -33.13 26.12
C ILE A 686 -34.40 -32.23 26.58
N PHE A 687 -34.45 -30.90 26.30
CA PHE A 687 -35.32 -29.79 26.96
C PHE A 687 -36.69 -30.59 27.22
N SER A 688 -37.06 -30.78 28.50
CA SER A 688 -38.22 -31.56 28.92
C SER A 688 -39.49 -30.71 29.00
N GLY A 689 -39.78 -29.96 27.94
CA GLY A 689 -40.82 -28.93 27.91
C GLY A 689 -40.89 -28.21 26.56
N ILE A 690 -41.48 -27.02 26.55
CA ILE A 690 -41.62 -26.16 25.36
C ILE A 690 -41.31 -24.69 25.72
N GLY A 691 -40.89 -23.90 24.74
CA GLY A 691 -40.63 -22.47 24.88
C GLY A 691 -40.19 -21.82 23.58
N SER A 692 -39.55 -20.67 23.66
CA SER A 692 -39.04 -19.91 22.52
C SER A 692 -37.63 -19.38 22.79
N SER A 693 -36.83 -19.24 21.74
CA SER A 693 -35.36 -19.12 21.82
C SER A 693 -34.83 -17.70 21.54
N ASN A 694 -35.73 -16.76 21.25
CA ASN A 694 -35.54 -15.29 21.28
C ASN A 694 -34.32 -14.73 20.50
N PRO A 695 -34.19 -14.95 19.17
CA PRO A 695 -32.97 -14.63 18.43
C PRO A 695 -33.08 -13.43 17.47
N GLN A 696 -31.93 -12.92 17.02
CA GLN A 696 -31.80 -11.93 15.95
C GLN A 696 -30.62 -12.23 14.99
N ASN A 697 -29.82 -11.23 14.58
CA ASN A 697 -29.11 -11.14 13.28
C ASN A 697 -27.82 -12.00 13.17
N LEU A 698 -27.65 -12.70 12.03
CA LEU A 698 -26.58 -13.68 11.73
C LEU A 698 -25.24 -13.06 11.32
N THR A 699 -24.12 -13.79 11.48
CA THR A 699 -22.89 -13.64 10.66
C THR A 699 -22.05 -14.95 10.68
N ASN A 700 -20.90 -14.95 10.02
CA ASN A 700 -19.87 -15.99 10.00
C ASN A 700 -18.50 -15.29 10.06
N ILE A 701 -17.56 -15.65 10.95
CA ILE A 701 -16.30 -14.89 11.12
C ILE A 701 -15.15 -15.74 11.73
N ASN A 702 -13.88 -15.28 11.59
CA ASN A 702 -12.67 -15.83 12.25
C ASN A 702 -12.71 -17.38 12.34
N GLY A 703 -12.54 -17.94 13.54
CA GLY A 703 -13.31 -19.09 14.02
C GLY A 703 -14.18 -18.65 15.21
N THR A 704 -15.27 -17.91 14.97
CA THR A 704 -16.06 -17.22 16.01
C THR A 704 -17.53 -17.05 15.61
N LEU A 705 -18.44 -17.22 16.58
CA LEU A 705 -19.81 -17.71 16.32
C LEU A 705 -20.87 -17.19 17.33
N TYR A 706 -20.56 -16.06 17.99
CA TYR A 706 -21.22 -15.48 19.18
C TYR A 706 -22.68 -15.05 19.00
N PHE A 707 -23.64 -15.99 19.04
CA PHE A 707 -25.00 -15.73 18.53
C PHE A 707 -26.10 -15.28 19.53
N GLY A 708 -26.55 -15.90 20.65
CA GLY A 708 -26.74 -17.30 21.08
C GLY A 708 -28.23 -17.54 21.51
N ALA A 709 -28.63 -18.51 22.35
CA ALA A 709 -30.06 -18.61 22.76
C ALA A 709 -30.38 -19.37 24.07
N THR A 710 -31.59 -19.09 24.56
CA THR A 710 -32.20 -19.34 25.88
C THR A 710 -32.07 -20.75 26.48
N ASP A 711 -32.04 -20.83 27.81
CA ASP A 711 -32.33 -21.99 28.64
C ASP A 711 -33.07 -21.62 29.94
N SER A 712 -33.17 -22.56 30.87
CA SER A 712 -33.89 -22.45 32.15
C SER A 712 -33.39 -21.40 33.16
N SER A 713 -32.32 -20.63 32.91
CA SER A 713 -32.11 -19.38 33.68
C SER A 713 -33.12 -18.28 33.30
N GLY A 714 -33.59 -18.27 32.05
CA GLY A 714 -34.42 -17.20 31.47
C GLY A 714 -33.68 -15.89 31.14
N GLY A 715 -32.38 -15.79 31.45
CA GLY A 715 -31.54 -14.60 31.23
C GLY A 715 -30.65 -14.68 29.99
N ASN A 716 -29.42 -14.13 30.04
CA ASN A 716 -28.56 -13.90 28.86
C ASN A 716 -27.10 -13.57 29.25
N GLU A 717 -26.09 -14.32 28.75
CA GLU A 717 -24.64 -14.08 28.95
C GLU A 717 -23.80 -14.70 27.79
N LEU A 718 -22.74 -15.47 28.11
CA LEU A 718 -21.73 -16.02 27.21
C LEU A 718 -21.61 -17.56 27.41
N TRP A 719 -21.52 -18.38 26.34
CA TRP A 719 -21.02 -19.78 26.43
C TRP A 719 -19.52 -19.83 26.07
N LYS A 720 -19.11 -19.00 25.11
CA LYS A 720 -18.06 -19.31 24.12
C LYS A 720 -18.09 -20.79 23.67
N SER A 721 -17.02 -21.33 23.10
CA SER A 721 -16.88 -22.78 22.82
C SER A 721 -15.51 -23.08 22.20
N ASP A 722 -15.29 -24.34 21.79
CA ASP A 722 -14.33 -24.72 20.74
C ASP A 722 -14.93 -25.76 19.78
N GLY A 723 -16.25 -25.69 19.59
CA GLY A 723 -17.10 -26.71 18.94
C GLY A 723 -18.39 -26.95 19.74
N THR A 724 -18.81 -28.20 19.96
CA THR A 724 -20.06 -28.52 20.70
C THR A 724 -19.90 -29.47 21.90
N GLU A 725 -18.98 -30.44 21.94
CA GLU A 725 -18.79 -31.36 23.09
C GLU A 725 -17.90 -30.74 24.20
N THR A 726 -17.69 -31.40 25.35
CA THR A 726 -16.78 -31.05 26.46
C THR A 726 -17.20 -29.84 27.33
N GLY A 727 -16.25 -29.06 27.86
CA GLY A 727 -16.32 -28.32 29.13
C GLY A 727 -17.40 -27.22 29.23
N ILE A 728 -18.60 -27.60 29.67
CA ILE A 728 -19.79 -26.74 29.62
C ILE A 728 -20.45 -26.49 31.00
N VAL A 729 -19.82 -25.71 31.87
CA VAL A 729 -20.45 -25.17 33.11
C VAL A 729 -20.13 -23.68 33.27
N ARG A 730 -21.14 -22.81 33.12
CA ARG A 730 -21.20 -21.31 33.25
C ARG A 730 -19.93 -20.52 32.91
N VAL A 731 -19.99 -19.58 31.95
CA VAL A 731 -18.81 -18.72 31.67
C VAL A 731 -18.49 -17.79 32.84
N LYS A 732 -19.42 -16.88 33.18
CA LYS A 732 -19.17 -15.68 33.99
C LYS A 732 -20.53 -15.08 34.41
N ASP A 733 -21.04 -14.87 35.64
CA ASP A 733 -20.90 -15.32 37.05
C ASP A 733 -20.16 -14.57 38.19
N ILE A 734 -20.63 -13.38 38.61
CA ILE A 734 -20.49 -12.83 40.00
C ILE A 734 -21.60 -11.84 40.43
N PHE A 735 -22.13 -10.97 39.55
CA PHE A 735 -23.40 -10.10 39.76
C PHE A 735 -24.41 -11.30 40.04
N SER A 736 -25.23 -11.24 41.11
CA SER A 736 -26.53 -11.91 41.19
C SER A 736 -27.67 -10.90 40.88
N GLY A 737 -28.05 -10.73 39.61
CA GLY A 737 -28.94 -9.64 39.16
C GLY A 737 -29.18 -9.61 37.65
N ILE A 738 -30.28 -8.99 37.21
CA ILE A 738 -30.73 -8.95 35.80
C ILE A 738 -30.45 -7.61 35.12
N GLY A 739 -29.89 -7.66 33.90
CA GLY A 739 -29.54 -6.50 33.07
C GLY A 739 -30.53 -6.21 31.94
N SER A 740 -30.21 -5.23 31.09
CA SER A 740 -30.95 -4.86 29.86
C SER A 740 -30.11 -3.90 29.00
N SER A 741 -29.90 -4.19 27.72
CA SER A 741 -28.93 -3.44 26.89
C SER A 741 -29.42 -3.03 25.49
N ASN A 742 -29.81 -3.97 24.63
CA ASN A 742 -30.23 -3.76 23.23
C ASN A 742 -29.20 -3.10 22.25
N PRO A 743 -27.85 -3.22 22.40
CA PRO A 743 -26.90 -2.56 21.49
C PRO A 743 -26.91 -3.16 20.09
N GLN A 744 -26.39 -2.41 19.11
CA GLN A 744 -26.31 -2.80 17.70
C GLN A 744 -24.98 -2.36 17.07
N ASN A 745 -24.71 -2.88 15.87
CA ASN A 745 -23.56 -2.68 14.97
C ASN A 745 -22.26 -3.39 15.37
N LEU A 746 -21.97 -4.48 14.65
CA LEU A 746 -20.82 -5.35 14.86
C LEU A 746 -19.96 -5.39 13.57
N THR A 747 -18.85 -4.62 13.53
CA THR A 747 -18.03 -4.37 12.31
C THR A 747 -16.52 -4.43 12.59
N ASN A 748 -15.69 -4.35 11.55
CA ASN A 748 -14.50 -5.20 11.46
C ASN A 748 -13.21 -4.53 10.91
N ILE A 749 -12.07 -4.90 11.53
CA ILE A 749 -10.70 -4.42 11.30
C ILE A 749 -9.73 -5.59 11.00
N ASN A 750 -10.04 -6.81 11.46
CA ASN A 750 -9.11 -7.82 12.00
C ASN A 750 -8.46 -7.38 13.33
N GLY A 751 -8.45 -8.25 14.34
CA GLY A 751 -8.06 -7.90 15.73
C GLY A 751 -8.67 -8.83 16.79
N THR A 752 -9.03 -8.42 18.02
CA THR A 752 -10.00 -7.37 18.45
C THR A 752 -11.48 -7.83 18.36
N LEU A 753 -12.34 -7.46 19.31
CA LEU A 753 -13.75 -7.92 19.37
C LEU A 753 -14.69 -7.00 20.21
N TYR A 754 -14.55 -5.67 20.10
CA TYR A 754 -15.19 -4.62 20.90
C TYR A 754 -16.75 -4.54 20.92
N PHE A 755 -17.46 -5.27 21.81
CA PHE A 755 -18.91 -5.10 22.04
C PHE A 755 -19.32 -5.26 23.52
N SER A 756 -20.61 -5.13 23.83
CA SER A 756 -21.09 -4.88 25.20
C SER A 756 -22.38 -5.60 25.59
N ALA A 757 -22.61 -5.77 26.89
CA ALA A 757 -23.86 -6.29 27.46
C ALA A 757 -24.10 -5.69 28.87
N THR A 758 -24.93 -4.65 28.98
CA THR A 758 -25.28 -3.95 30.24
C THR A 758 -25.64 -4.89 31.38
N ASP A 759 -24.98 -4.71 32.53
CA ASP A 759 -25.48 -5.21 33.82
C ASP A 759 -26.35 -4.16 34.54
N SER A 760 -25.91 -2.90 34.65
CA SER A 760 -26.60 -1.90 35.46
C SER A 760 -26.29 -0.40 35.20
N SER A 761 -25.01 0.00 35.11
CA SER A 761 -24.62 1.37 35.52
C SER A 761 -23.41 1.99 34.79
N GLY A 762 -22.94 1.41 33.69
CA GLY A 762 -21.71 1.84 32.98
C GLY A 762 -21.99 2.31 31.56
N GLY A 763 -22.83 3.34 31.41
CA GLY A 763 -23.58 3.69 30.20
C GLY A 763 -22.85 3.50 28.86
N ASN A 764 -21.65 4.08 28.69
CA ASN A 764 -20.75 3.76 27.57
C ASN A 764 -19.29 3.76 28.05
N GLU A 765 -18.63 2.60 28.05
CA GLU A 765 -17.27 2.42 28.57
C GLU A 765 -16.45 1.42 27.73
N LEU A 766 -15.17 1.22 28.02
CA LEU A 766 -14.26 0.48 27.14
C LEU A 766 -13.20 -0.34 27.89
N TRP A 767 -12.78 -1.46 27.29
CA TRP A 767 -11.77 -2.38 27.83
C TRP A 767 -10.69 -2.73 26.81
N LYS A 768 -9.47 -3.03 27.27
CA LYS A 768 -8.44 -3.77 26.52
C LYS A 768 -8.25 -5.11 27.21
N SER A 769 -9.30 -5.92 27.05
CA SER A 769 -9.53 -7.23 27.66
C SER A 769 -10.03 -8.19 26.60
N ASP A 770 -9.52 -9.41 26.60
CA ASP A 770 -9.59 -10.30 25.44
C ASP A 770 -10.32 -11.63 25.70
N GLY A 771 -11.47 -11.57 26.38
CA GLY A 771 -12.42 -12.71 26.51
C GLY A 771 -12.33 -13.52 27.80
N THR A 772 -11.89 -12.88 28.89
CA THR A 772 -10.82 -13.39 29.73
C THR A 772 -11.13 -13.56 31.22
N GLU A 773 -10.35 -14.42 31.87
CA GLU A 773 -10.54 -14.73 33.30
C GLU A 773 -9.98 -13.66 34.25
N THR A 774 -8.97 -12.87 33.88
CA THR A 774 -7.99 -12.28 34.83
C THR A 774 -8.47 -11.09 35.68
N GLY A 775 -9.77 -10.96 35.91
CA GLY A 775 -10.39 -10.05 36.89
C GLY A 775 -10.86 -8.71 36.30
N THR A 776 -12.07 -8.31 36.67
CA THR A 776 -12.62 -6.98 36.38
C THR A 776 -12.05 -5.92 37.33
N VAL A 777 -11.93 -4.67 36.85
CA VAL A 777 -11.33 -3.55 37.59
C VAL A 777 -12.14 -2.26 37.40
N ARG A 778 -12.37 -1.54 38.51
CA ARG A 778 -12.90 -0.17 38.56
C ARG A 778 -11.81 0.72 39.19
N VAL A 779 -11.58 1.91 38.64
CA VAL A 779 -10.31 2.65 38.83
C VAL A 779 -10.43 4.18 38.97
N LYS A 780 -11.39 4.86 38.33
CA LYS A 780 -11.45 6.34 38.28
C LYS A 780 -12.82 6.88 37.86
N ASP A 781 -13.47 7.63 38.73
CA ASP A 781 -14.74 8.36 38.50
C ASP A 781 -14.70 9.35 37.30
N ILE A 782 -15.86 9.67 36.71
CA ILE A 782 -16.21 11.05 36.27
C ILE A 782 -17.69 11.38 36.57
N PHE A 783 -18.66 10.82 35.82
CA PHE A 783 -20.03 11.34 35.73
C PHE A 783 -21.11 10.24 35.59
N SER A 784 -22.39 10.62 35.71
CA SER A 784 -23.56 9.74 35.57
C SER A 784 -24.39 10.09 34.33
N GLY A 785 -23.92 9.68 33.15
CA GLY A 785 -24.50 10.08 31.86
C GLY A 785 -25.86 9.49 31.51
N ILE A 786 -26.60 10.16 30.63
CA ILE A 786 -28.06 9.98 30.41
C ILE A 786 -28.51 10.10 28.93
N GLY A 787 -27.69 9.68 27.96
CA GLY A 787 -28.07 9.67 26.54
C GLY A 787 -29.30 8.82 26.17
N SER A 788 -30.00 9.18 25.09
CA SER A 788 -31.15 8.43 24.52
C SER A 788 -31.38 8.85 23.07
N SER A 789 -30.37 8.65 22.22
CA SER A 789 -30.09 9.58 21.10
C SER A 789 -29.94 8.94 19.71
N ASN A 790 -30.12 9.74 18.65
CA ASN A 790 -30.24 9.29 17.25
C ASN A 790 -28.97 8.89 16.46
N PRO A 791 -27.69 9.21 16.82
CA PRO A 791 -26.55 8.92 15.93
C PRO A 791 -26.24 7.41 15.84
N GLN A 792 -25.67 6.98 14.70
CA GLN A 792 -25.66 5.57 14.29
C GLN A 792 -24.29 5.09 13.71
N ASN A 793 -24.34 3.97 12.99
CA ASN A 793 -23.45 3.54 11.91
C ASN A 793 -22.17 2.77 12.26
N LEU A 794 -21.09 3.44 12.69
CA LEU A 794 -19.72 3.00 12.35
C LEU A 794 -19.52 3.03 10.82
N THR A 795 -18.31 2.80 10.30
CA THR A 795 -18.04 3.00 8.85
C THR A 795 -16.56 3.20 8.45
N ASN A 796 -15.61 2.87 9.33
CA ASN A 796 -14.45 2.06 8.97
C ASN A 796 -13.29 2.67 8.13
N ILE A 797 -12.35 3.45 8.72
CA ILE A 797 -10.98 3.70 8.14
C ILE A 797 -9.82 3.09 8.95
N ASN A 798 -9.28 1.94 8.54
CA ASN A 798 -7.91 1.46 8.81
C ASN A 798 -7.33 1.57 10.26
N GLY A 799 -7.93 0.90 11.26
CA GLY A 799 -7.16 0.36 12.41
C GLY A 799 -7.71 0.51 13.84
N THR A 800 -8.71 1.36 14.12
CA THR A 800 -8.99 1.83 15.49
C THR A 800 -10.49 1.86 15.90
N LEU A 801 -10.81 2.47 17.04
CA LEU A 801 -12.16 2.58 17.61
C LEU A 801 -12.38 4.01 18.13
N TYR A 802 -13.58 4.56 17.93
CA TYR A 802 -14.00 5.90 18.35
C TYR A 802 -15.37 5.87 19.08
N PHE A 803 -15.51 6.66 20.15
CA PHE A 803 -16.61 6.63 21.15
C PHE A 803 -16.89 8.03 21.75
N SER A 804 -17.52 8.14 22.93
CA SER A 804 -17.74 9.42 23.64
C SER A 804 -17.59 9.25 25.16
N ALA A 805 -17.05 10.25 25.87
CA ALA A 805 -16.74 10.21 27.31
C ALA A 805 -16.87 11.62 27.95
N THR A 806 -17.67 11.80 29.02
CA THR A 806 -18.56 12.98 29.07
C THR A 806 -18.37 14.06 30.17
N ASP A 807 -19.16 14.03 31.26
CA ASP A 807 -19.59 15.17 32.11
C ASP A 807 -20.78 16.01 31.53
N SER A 808 -21.28 17.01 32.26
CA SER A 808 -22.71 17.27 32.51
C SER A 808 -23.56 17.99 31.44
N SER A 809 -23.04 18.88 30.58
CA SER A 809 -23.81 19.55 29.51
C SER A 809 -22.96 20.08 28.34
N GLY A 810 -23.00 19.45 27.15
CA GLY A 810 -22.38 19.96 25.89
C GLY A 810 -22.14 18.90 24.79
N GLY A 811 -21.69 19.31 23.59
CA GLY A 811 -21.43 18.40 22.45
C GLY A 811 -21.35 19.12 21.09
N ASN A 812 -21.16 18.45 19.95
CA ASN A 812 -21.29 17.01 19.71
C ASN A 812 -20.34 16.44 18.61
N GLU A 813 -19.69 17.22 17.75
CA GLU A 813 -18.43 17.94 17.96
C GLU A 813 -17.27 17.18 18.65
N LEU A 814 -17.06 15.91 18.25
CA LEU A 814 -15.75 15.47 17.71
C LEU A 814 -14.45 15.64 18.56
N TRP A 815 -13.73 14.53 18.82
CA TRP A 815 -12.38 14.53 19.46
C TRP A 815 -11.27 13.89 18.59
N LYS A 816 -10.60 12.84 19.08
CA LYS A 816 -9.13 12.65 19.11
C LYS A 816 -8.85 11.64 20.25
N SER A 817 -7.60 11.25 20.54
CA SER A 817 -7.15 10.58 21.79
C SER A 817 -5.85 9.83 21.50
N ASP A 818 -4.74 10.41 21.92
CA ASP A 818 -3.39 10.09 21.47
C ASP A 818 -2.48 10.04 22.71
N GLY A 819 -2.35 8.85 23.31
CA GLY A 819 -1.65 8.63 24.57
C GLY A 819 -2.56 8.52 25.81
N THR A 820 -1.94 8.56 26.99
CA THR A 820 -2.53 8.14 28.29
C THR A 820 -3.51 9.15 28.89
N GLU A 821 -4.35 8.72 29.85
CA GLU A 821 -5.06 9.55 30.86
C GLU A 821 -4.19 10.71 31.40
N THR A 822 -4.22 11.87 30.74
CA THR A 822 -3.31 13.00 31.01
C THR A 822 -3.91 14.38 30.74
N GLY A 823 -4.73 14.57 29.71
CA GLY A 823 -5.33 15.86 29.38
C GLY A 823 -6.16 15.87 28.09
N THR A 824 -6.97 16.91 27.95
CA THR A 824 -8.06 17.07 26.97
C THR A 824 -8.19 18.56 26.62
N ILE A 825 -8.05 18.96 25.35
CA ILE A 825 -8.05 20.39 24.95
C ILE A 825 -8.88 20.70 23.68
N ARG A 826 -9.75 21.71 23.81
CA ARG A 826 -10.40 22.42 22.68
C ARG A 826 -9.33 23.18 21.88
N VAL A 827 -9.54 23.35 20.57
CA VAL A 827 -8.49 23.73 19.60
C VAL A 827 -8.74 25.11 18.99
N LYS A 828 -10.00 25.53 18.86
CA LYS A 828 -10.44 26.74 18.16
C LYS A 828 -11.75 27.28 18.78
N ASP A 829 -12.34 28.27 18.14
CA ASP A 829 -13.74 28.71 18.30
C ASP A 829 -14.18 29.36 16.97
N ILE A 830 -15.44 29.18 16.56
CA ILE A 830 -15.99 29.79 15.34
C ILE A 830 -17.31 30.52 15.63
N PHE A 831 -18.38 29.80 16.01
CA PHE A 831 -19.67 30.40 16.35
C PHE A 831 -20.51 29.49 17.26
N SER A 832 -20.69 29.88 18.52
CA SER A 832 -21.48 29.11 19.49
C SER A 832 -22.98 29.16 19.15
N GLY A 833 -23.60 28.02 18.86
CA GLY A 833 -25.03 27.90 18.54
C GLY A 833 -25.73 26.77 19.31
N THR A 834 -26.84 26.25 18.78
CA THR A 834 -27.61 25.14 19.38
C THR A 834 -28.19 24.20 18.31
N ALA A 835 -27.50 23.12 17.99
CA ALA A 835 -27.94 22.06 17.07
C ALA A 835 -27.11 20.77 17.25
N SER A 836 -27.53 19.69 16.58
CA SER A 836 -26.82 18.42 16.45
C SER A 836 -25.37 18.56 15.96
N SER A 837 -24.59 17.48 15.98
CA SER A 837 -23.40 17.34 15.13
C SER A 837 -23.24 15.97 14.44
N ASN A 838 -24.29 15.13 14.50
CA ASN A 838 -24.81 14.39 13.34
C ASN A 838 -23.82 13.54 12.49
N PRO A 839 -23.02 12.62 13.09
CA PRO A 839 -22.13 11.72 12.34
C PRO A 839 -22.92 10.67 11.51
N ASN A 840 -22.57 10.51 10.22
CA ASN A 840 -23.19 9.55 9.30
C ASN A 840 -22.32 9.28 8.04
N ASN A 841 -22.79 8.39 7.16
CA ASN A 841 -22.50 8.24 5.72
C ASN A 841 -21.15 7.61 5.31
N LEU A 842 -20.05 7.94 5.97
CA LEU A 842 -18.78 7.20 6.00
C LEU A 842 -18.41 6.42 4.68
N THR A 843 -18.27 7.09 3.52
CA THR A 843 -18.22 6.52 2.14
C THR A 843 -17.04 7.00 1.27
N TYR A 844 -16.26 6.11 0.64
CA TYR A 844 -14.78 6.18 0.68
C TYR A 844 -13.98 6.42 -0.66
N VAL A 845 -14.01 7.57 -1.38
CA VAL A 845 -13.54 7.79 -2.81
C VAL A 845 -12.05 8.20 -3.12
N ASN A 846 -11.04 7.31 -3.15
CA ASN A 846 -9.58 7.60 -3.43
C ASN A 846 -8.82 8.50 -2.42
N GLY A 847 -8.38 7.93 -1.30
CA GLY A 847 -7.33 8.44 -0.41
C GLY A 847 -7.63 9.57 0.60
N LYS A 848 -8.53 10.51 0.32
CA LYS A 848 -8.67 11.76 1.11
C LYS A 848 -9.81 11.65 2.13
N LEU A 849 -10.64 12.69 2.35
CA LEU A 849 -11.99 12.60 2.93
C LEU A 849 -12.94 13.68 2.36
N TYR A 850 -14.23 13.62 2.72
CA TYR A 850 -15.35 14.52 2.39
C TYR A 850 -16.28 14.63 3.63
N PHE A 851 -17.16 15.61 3.76
CA PHE A 851 -18.41 15.46 4.55
C PHE A 851 -19.53 16.46 4.25
N PHE A 852 -20.76 15.93 4.32
CA PHE A 852 -21.99 16.69 4.40
C PHE A 852 -22.13 17.35 5.78
N ALA A 853 -21.42 18.47 5.99
CA ALA A 853 -21.49 19.22 7.24
C ALA A 853 -22.71 20.17 7.21
N ASP A 854 -23.84 19.72 7.75
CA ASP A 854 -25.12 20.44 7.87
C ASP A 854 -24.97 21.67 8.80
N ASN A 855 -24.31 22.71 8.31
CA ASN A 855 -24.15 23.94 9.09
C ASN A 855 -25.55 24.62 9.16
N GLY A 856 -26.25 24.36 10.28
CA GLY A 856 -27.66 23.99 10.27
C GLY A 856 -28.67 25.08 9.97
N ASN A 857 -28.24 26.35 9.89
CA ASN A 857 -29.11 27.46 9.50
C ASN A 857 -29.27 27.58 7.98
N THR A 858 -28.28 27.13 7.19
CA THR A 858 -28.24 27.39 5.74
C THR A 858 -27.69 26.27 4.86
N GLY A 859 -26.99 25.28 5.41
CA GLY A 859 -26.36 24.19 4.66
C GLY A 859 -24.83 24.26 4.68
N GLN A 860 -24.19 23.69 3.68
CA GLN A 860 -22.90 23.00 3.84
C GLN A 860 -21.80 23.59 2.92
N GLU A 861 -22.12 23.86 1.65
CA GLU A 861 -21.31 24.56 0.61
C GLU A 861 -20.00 23.90 0.17
N LEU A 862 -19.54 24.22 -1.05
CA LEU A 862 -18.43 23.50 -1.68
C LEU A 862 -17.07 24.01 -1.18
N PHE A 863 -16.43 23.25 -0.29
CA PHE A 863 -15.06 23.50 0.20
C PHE A 863 -14.22 22.22 0.26
N LYS A 864 -12.96 22.24 -0.21
CA LYS A 864 -12.03 21.08 -0.20
C LYS A 864 -10.97 21.11 0.90
N LEU A 865 -10.62 19.93 1.40
CA LEU A 865 -9.55 19.57 2.35
C LEU A 865 -9.26 18.05 2.24
N ASP A 866 -8.05 17.59 2.56
CA ASP A 866 -7.50 16.33 2.04
C ASP A 866 -6.59 15.58 3.04
N LEU A 867 -6.80 14.27 3.17
CA LEU A 867 -6.14 13.37 4.14
C LEU A 867 -4.99 12.55 3.53
N ASN A 868 -4.05 12.16 4.40
CA ASN A 868 -2.73 11.61 4.11
C ASN A 868 -2.70 10.15 3.59
N ASN A 869 -1.85 9.87 2.61
CA ASN A 869 -1.67 8.55 1.99
C ASN A 869 -0.22 8.08 2.12
N THR A 870 -0.01 6.76 2.19
CA THR A 870 1.35 6.22 2.30
C THR A 870 2.15 6.55 1.04
N PRO A 871 3.42 6.99 1.17
CA PRO A 871 4.34 7.08 0.04
C PRO A 871 4.41 5.76 -0.73
N THR A 872 4.63 5.84 -2.04
CA THR A 872 4.55 4.68 -2.95
C THR A 872 5.88 4.33 -3.62
N ASP A 873 6.79 5.29 -3.75
CA ASP A 873 8.18 5.02 -4.14
C ASP A 873 9.17 6.03 -3.53
N LEU A 874 10.43 5.61 -3.42
CA LEU A 874 11.60 6.44 -3.12
C LEU A 874 12.61 6.30 -4.27
N SER A 875 13.08 7.42 -4.80
CA SER A 875 14.18 7.44 -5.77
C SER A 875 15.34 8.32 -5.30
N LEU A 876 16.52 8.03 -5.82
CA LEU A 876 17.75 8.78 -5.59
C LEU A 876 18.29 9.22 -6.97
N SER A 877 18.69 10.49 -7.10
CA SER A 877 19.06 11.08 -8.41
C SER A 877 20.28 10.44 -9.07
N ALA A 878 21.15 9.77 -8.31
CA ALA A 878 22.25 8.95 -8.81
C ALA A 878 22.52 7.80 -7.83
N THR A 879 22.79 6.60 -8.36
CA THR A 879 23.06 5.38 -7.58
C THR A 879 24.50 4.90 -7.77
N SER A 880 25.41 5.83 -8.06
CA SER A 880 26.84 5.57 -8.26
C SER A 880 27.65 6.78 -7.81
N ILE A 881 28.82 6.54 -7.23
CA ILE A 881 29.81 7.59 -6.91
C ILE A 881 31.19 7.12 -7.36
N ASN A 882 32.06 8.04 -7.78
CA ASN A 882 33.45 7.68 -8.06
C ASN A 882 34.19 7.39 -6.75
N GLU A 883 35.21 6.54 -6.81
CA GLU A 883 36.15 6.40 -5.70
C GLU A 883 37.03 7.63 -5.53
N ASN A 884 37.86 7.62 -4.47
CA ASN A 884 38.83 8.67 -4.13
C ASN A 884 38.22 10.08 -3.94
N VAL A 885 36.89 10.20 -3.89
CA VAL A 885 36.18 11.44 -3.55
C VAL A 885 36.33 11.77 -2.06
N PRO A 886 36.34 13.05 -1.66
CA PRO A 886 36.40 13.43 -0.25
C PRO A 886 35.25 12.82 0.58
N ALA A 887 35.51 12.60 1.87
CA ALA A 887 34.44 12.36 2.84
C ALA A 887 33.42 13.51 2.81
N ASP A 888 32.15 13.20 3.12
CA ASP A 888 30.99 14.11 3.04
C ASP A 888 30.60 14.53 1.61
N THR A 889 31.04 13.81 0.58
CA THR A 889 30.60 14.04 -0.81
C THR A 889 29.14 13.60 -1.00
N VAL A 890 28.33 14.47 -1.61
CA VAL A 890 26.95 14.19 -2.02
C VAL A 890 26.93 13.18 -3.18
N ILE A 891 26.19 12.09 -3.01
CA ILE A 891 25.93 11.09 -4.05
C ILE A 891 24.74 11.53 -4.90
N GLY A 892 23.65 11.93 -4.26
CA GLY A 892 22.42 12.31 -4.94
C GLY A 892 21.34 12.84 -4.01
N ASN A 893 20.29 13.38 -4.64
CA ASN A 893 19.11 13.91 -3.99
C ASN A 893 17.99 12.85 -3.99
N PHE A 894 17.31 12.71 -2.85
CA PHE A 894 16.10 11.91 -2.73
C PHE A 894 14.88 12.64 -3.29
N SER A 895 13.97 11.87 -3.86
CA SER A 895 12.59 12.27 -4.13
C SER A 895 11.63 11.11 -3.84
N THR A 896 10.40 11.46 -3.47
CA THR A 896 9.35 10.51 -3.12
C THR A 896 8.19 10.60 -4.09
N THR A 897 7.62 9.46 -4.46
CA THR A 897 6.33 9.42 -5.16
C THR A 897 5.23 9.25 -4.13
N ASP A 898 4.35 10.24 -4.04
CA ASP A 898 3.26 10.31 -3.08
C ASP A 898 1.95 10.74 -3.79
N ALA A 899 0.81 10.28 -3.29
CA ALA A 899 -0.51 10.72 -3.75
C ALA A 899 -0.96 12.04 -3.09
N ASP A 900 -0.28 12.46 -2.02
CA ASP A 900 -0.50 13.72 -1.34
C ASP A 900 0.26 14.86 -2.03
N THR A 901 -0.46 15.67 -2.80
CA THR A 901 0.07 16.92 -3.35
C THR A 901 0.45 17.88 -2.22
N ASP A 902 1.61 18.55 -2.36
CA ASP A 902 2.20 19.48 -1.39
C ASP A 902 2.66 18.85 -0.04
N ASN A 903 2.82 17.52 0.02
CA ASN A 903 3.40 16.83 1.18
C ASN A 903 4.93 17.05 1.28
N THR A 904 5.47 16.98 2.50
CA THR A 904 6.91 17.11 2.78
C THR A 904 7.46 15.81 3.34
N HIS A 905 8.52 15.28 2.72
CA HIS A 905 9.11 14.00 3.11
C HIS A 905 10.39 14.14 3.92
N THR A 906 10.57 13.23 4.87
CA THR A 906 11.79 13.06 5.67
C THR A 906 12.43 11.72 5.33
N TYR A 907 13.75 11.72 5.16
CA TYR A 907 14.51 10.54 4.71
C TYR A 907 15.38 10.00 5.84
N THR A 908 15.35 8.69 6.06
CA THR A 908 16.11 8.02 7.12
C THR A 908 16.70 6.69 6.65
N LEU A 909 17.85 6.31 7.23
CA LEU A 909 18.45 4.99 7.05
C LEU A 909 17.86 4.04 8.11
N VAL A 910 17.34 2.88 7.69
CA VAL A 910 16.59 1.95 8.55
C VAL A 910 17.16 0.53 8.45
N SER A 911 17.05 -0.26 9.53
CA SER A 911 17.51 -1.64 9.54
C SER A 911 16.54 -2.57 8.79
N GLY A 912 17.07 -3.61 8.15
CA GLY A 912 16.26 -4.64 7.49
C GLY A 912 17.10 -5.53 6.57
N ALA A 913 16.42 -6.23 5.65
CA ALA A 913 17.11 -6.84 4.51
C ALA A 913 17.81 -5.73 3.69
N ASP A 914 19.04 -6.03 3.26
CA ASP A 914 19.89 -5.18 2.43
C ASP A 914 20.26 -3.80 3.04
N SER A 915 20.31 -3.73 4.38
CA SER A 915 20.72 -2.53 5.13
C SER A 915 22.16 -2.62 5.71
N THR A 916 23.03 -3.45 5.12
CA THR A 916 24.34 -3.79 5.70
C THR A 916 25.31 -2.62 5.78
N ASP A 917 25.16 -1.65 4.86
CA ASP A 917 26.13 -0.56 4.70
C ASP A 917 25.61 0.81 5.16
N ASN A 918 24.45 0.86 5.83
CA ASN A 918 23.85 2.12 6.30
C ASN A 918 24.85 3.01 7.08
N SER A 919 25.79 2.43 7.84
CA SER A 919 26.79 3.20 8.61
C SER A 919 27.84 3.93 7.75
N ALA A 920 27.98 3.58 6.47
CA ALA A 920 28.89 4.28 5.55
C ALA A 920 28.30 5.60 5.03
N PHE A 921 27.04 5.92 5.33
CA PHE A 921 26.34 7.09 4.79
C PHE A 921 25.71 7.97 5.89
N THR A 922 25.43 9.22 5.53
CA THR A 922 24.61 10.17 6.30
C THR A 922 23.59 10.80 5.38
N ILE A 923 22.44 11.22 5.92
CA ILE A 923 21.42 11.98 5.19
C ILE A 923 21.40 13.41 5.73
N VAL A 924 21.52 14.39 4.83
CA VAL A 924 21.46 15.82 5.14
C VAL A 924 20.30 16.44 4.37
N GLY A 925 19.19 16.72 5.05
CA GLY A 925 17.96 17.16 4.38
C GLY A 925 17.41 16.08 3.44
N ASN A 926 17.50 16.31 2.13
CA ASN A 926 17.17 15.33 1.10
C ASN A 926 18.40 14.80 0.34
N GLU A 927 19.62 15.08 0.79
CA GLU A 927 20.86 14.61 0.16
C GLU A 927 21.41 13.36 0.86
N LEU A 928 21.93 12.40 0.08
CA LEU A 928 22.70 11.25 0.57
C LEU A 928 24.20 11.53 0.45
N HIS A 929 24.92 11.40 1.56
CA HIS A 929 26.36 11.66 1.67
C HIS A 929 27.12 10.38 2.01
N ILE A 930 28.34 10.22 1.48
CA ILE A 930 29.29 9.18 1.91
C ILE A 930 30.13 9.68 3.09
N ASN A 931 30.22 8.91 4.18
CA ASN A 931 30.89 9.33 5.42
C ASN A 931 32.43 9.30 5.34
N VAL A 932 32.98 8.50 4.43
CA VAL A 932 34.43 8.26 4.23
C VAL A 932 34.66 8.14 2.73
N SER A 933 35.87 8.46 2.24
CA SER A 933 36.23 8.23 0.84
C SER A 933 36.01 6.75 0.47
N PRO A 934 35.22 6.44 -0.58
CA PRO A 934 35.09 5.09 -1.10
C PRO A 934 36.31 4.71 -1.94
N ASP A 935 36.62 3.42 -1.94
CA ASP A 935 37.74 2.73 -2.59
C ASP A 935 37.14 1.45 -3.22
N TYR A 936 37.30 1.28 -4.52
CA TYR A 936 36.63 0.27 -5.33
C TYR A 936 37.20 -1.13 -5.07
N GLU A 937 38.53 -1.22 -4.99
CA GLU A 937 39.33 -2.43 -4.76
C GLU A 937 38.99 -3.05 -3.40
N THR A 938 38.74 -2.23 -2.38
CA THR A 938 38.19 -2.62 -1.09
C THR A 938 36.70 -2.94 -1.19
N LYS A 939 35.88 -2.09 -1.82
CA LYS A 939 34.42 -2.30 -1.92
C LYS A 939 33.72 -1.53 -3.06
N ASN A 940 33.52 -2.21 -4.17
CA ASN A 940 32.85 -1.68 -5.36
C ASN A 940 31.32 -1.43 -5.30
N SER A 941 30.62 -1.80 -4.22
CA SER A 941 29.17 -1.56 -4.08
C SER A 941 28.70 -1.61 -2.62
N TYR A 942 27.82 -0.71 -2.24
CA TYR A 942 27.21 -0.64 -0.90
C TYR A 942 25.69 -0.88 -0.95
N ASN A 943 25.15 -1.67 -0.02
CA ASN A 943 23.71 -1.91 0.09
C ASN A 943 23.13 -1.15 1.29
N ILE A 944 22.26 -0.18 1.00
CA ILE A 944 21.56 0.62 2.00
C ILE A 944 20.06 0.42 1.93
N ARG A 945 19.41 0.54 3.10
CA ARG A 945 17.94 0.54 3.21
C ARG A 945 17.46 1.87 3.72
N LEU A 946 16.62 2.50 2.91
CA LEU A 946 16.14 3.86 3.08
C LEU A 946 14.64 3.86 3.35
N ARG A 947 14.19 4.83 4.16
CA ARG A 947 12.79 5.12 4.42
C ARG A 947 12.50 6.56 4.07
N THR A 948 11.48 6.80 3.24
CA THR A 948 10.79 8.10 3.17
C THR A 948 9.60 8.04 4.11
N THR A 949 9.46 9.06 4.97
CA THR A 949 8.29 9.25 5.84
C THR A 949 7.66 10.59 5.49
N ASP A 950 6.38 10.59 5.19
CA ASP A 950 5.61 11.80 4.89
C ASP A 950 5.35 12.65 6.14
N ARG A 951 4.61 13.76 5.97
CA ARG A 951 4.21 14.63 7.07
C ARG A 951 3.20 13.99 8.02
N GLY A 952 2.39 13.02 7.56
CA GLY A 952 1.43 12.26 8.35
C GLY A 952 2.05 11.09 9.15
N GLY A 953 3.33 10.79 8.95
CA GLY A 953 4.05 9.69 9.59
C GLY A 953 3.91 8.33 8.90
N LEU A 954 3.23 8.26 7.74
CA LEU A 954 3.24 7.03 6.93
C LEU A 954 4.54 6.99 6.12
N PHE A 955 4.99 5.78 5.78
CA PHE A 955 6.32 5.59 5.23
C PHE A 955 6.42 4.49 4.18
N TYR A 956 7.39 4.64 3.30
CA TYR A 956 7.82 3.64 2.33
C TYR A 956 9.30 3.33 2.51
N GLU A 957 9.66 2.06 2.36
CA GLU A 957 11.05 1.59 2.47
C GLU A 957 11.54 0.94 1.18
N LYS A 958 12.79 1.25 0.81
CA LYS A 958 13.44 0.71 -0.38
C LYS A 958 14.90 0.37 -0.08
N ALA A 959 15.35 -0.79 -0.56
CA ALA A 959 16.77 -1.09 -0.63
C ALA A 959 17.35 -0.49 -1.92
N ILE A 960 18.51 0.14 -1.84
CA ILE A 960 19.24 0.72 -2.97
C ILE A 960 20.70 0.27 -2.88
N ALA A 961 21.24 -0.21 -4.00
CA ALA A 961 22.67 -0.44 -4.16
C ALA A 961 23.32 0.85 -4.70
N ILE A 962 24.37 1.32 -4.04
CA ILE A 962 25.22 2.42 -4.50
C ILE A 962 26.50 1.81 -5.05
N ALA A 963 26.69 1.88 -6.37
CA ALA A 963 27.92 1.43 -7.00
C ALA A 963 29.07 2.42 -6.73
N VAL A 964 30.28 1.91 -6.58
CA VAL A 964 31.50 2.71 -6.72
C VAL A 964 31.94 2.58 -8.18
N ASN A 965 32.28 3.70 -8.82
CA ASN A 965 32.92 3.70 -10.12
C ASN A 965 34.43 3.67 -9.90
N ASN A 966 35.10 2.67 -10.48
CA ASN A 966 36.55 2.60 -10.52
C ASN A 966 37.13 3.78 -11.34
N ILE A 967 38.23 4.36 -10.88
CA ILE A 967 38.97 5.48 -11.48
C ILE A 967 40.47 5.19 -11.36
N ASN A 968 41.10 4.90 -12.51
CA ASN A 968 42.55 4.70 -12.69
C ASN A 968 43.42 5.38 -11.60
N ASP A 969 43.96 4.55 -10.71
CA ASP A 969 45.00 4.88 -9.77
C ASP A 969 46.38 4.71 -10.43
N ALA A 970 47.41 5.37 -9.89
CA ALA A 970 48.72 5.38 -10.53
C ALA A 970 49.60 4.20 -10.07
N PRO A 971 50.35 3.53 -10.97
CA PRO A 971 51.22 2.44 -10.58
C PRO A 971 52.29 2.89 -9.59
N THR A 972 52.70 1.99 -8.71
CA THR A 972 53.67 2.27 -7.65
C THR A 972 54.88 1.34 -7.69
N VAL A 973 56.01 1.78 -7.13
CA VAL A 973 57.21 0.94 -6.96
C VAL A 973 57.05 0.08 -5.71
N ALA A 974 56.56 -1.15 -5.88
CA ALA A 974 56.44 -2.11 -4.78
C ALA A 974 57.80 -2.63 -4.28
N ASN A 975 58.77 -2.82 -5.17
CA ASN A 975 60.11 -3.34 -4.83
C ASN A 975 61.19 -2.68 -5.69
N ALA A 976 62.02 -1.85 -5.08
CA ALA A 976 63.13 -1.18 -5.77
C ALA A 976 64.13 -2.18 -6.40
N ILE A 977 64.64 -1.82 -7.57
CA ILE A 977 65.63 -2.56 -8.35
C ILE A 977 66.99 -2.37 -7.70
N ALA A 978 67.64 -3.47 -7.31
CA ALA A 978 69.00 -3.41 -6.78
C ALA A 978 70.03 -3.05 -7.87
N ASP A 979 71.08 -2.33 -7.48
CA ASP A 979 72.23 -2.04 -8.34
C ASP A 979 72.81 -3.32 -8.97
N GLN A 980 73.22 -3.21 -10.24
CA GLN A 980 73.73 -4.30 -11.04
C GLN A 980 75.17 -4.06 -11.46
N THR A 981 75.90 -5.14 -11.77
CA THR A 981 77.26 -5.05 -12.32
C THR A 981 77.35 -5.86 -13.59
N ALA A 982 77.95 -5.27 -14.63
CA ALA A 982 78.30 -5.96 -15.87
C ALA A 982 79.82 -5.93 -16.05
N THR A 983 80.41 -7.03 -16.52
CA THR A 983 81.84 -7.10 -16.83
C THR A 983 82.04 -7.00 -18.32
N THR A 984 83.08 -6.29 -18.77
CA THR A 984 83.41 -6.22 -20.20
C THR A 984 83.66 -7.60 -20.80
N ASP A 985 83.35 -7.73 -22.09
CA ASP A 985 83.40 -8.97 -22.89
C ASP A 985 82.53 -10.14 -22.34
N THR A 986 81.66 -9.88 -21.36
CA THR A 986 80.74 -10.87 -20.77
C THR A 986 79.28 -10.48 -21.03
N THR A 987 78.43 -11.44 -21.39
CA THR A 987 77.00 -11.16 -21.61
C THR A 987 76.30 -10.84 -20.28
N PHE A 988 75.82 -9.61 -20.17
CA PHE A 988 74.94 -9.14 -19.10
C PHE A 988 73.49 -9.51 -19.43
N ASN A 989 72.76 -9.98 -18.42
CA ASN A 989 71.34 -10.30 -18.53
C ASN A 989 70.63 -10.07 -17.19
N PHE A 990 69.72 -9.10 -17.14
CA PHE A 990 68.91 -8.76 -15.98
C PHE A 990 67.43 -8.80 -16.35
N ASN A 991 66.67 -9.67 -15.69
CA ASN A 991 65.21 -9.73 -15.81
C ASN A 991 64.59 -8.85 -14.71
N LEU A 992 63.71 -7.94 -15.10
CA LEU A 992 62.88 -7.17 -14.18
C LEU A 992 62.00 -8.12 -13.35
N PRO A 993 62.06 -8.09 -12.01
CA PRO A 993 61.14 -8.84 -11.18
C PRO A 993 59.68 -8.44 -11.45
N ALA A 994 58.79 -9.41 -11.60
CA ALA A 994 57.38 -9.18 -11.93
C ALA A 994 56.60 -8.43 -10.82
N ASN A 995 57.21 -8.22 -9.66
CA ASN A 995 56.69 -7.48 -8.51
C ASN A 995 57.46 -6.18 -8.22
N THR A 996 58.28 -5.67 -9.15
CA THR A 996 58.97 -4.37 -8.99
C THR A 996 57.96 -3.22 -8.99
N PHE A 997 57.02 -3.25 -9.92
CA PHE A 997 55.92 -2.29 -10.01
C PHE A 997 54.60 -3.03 -9.82
N VAL A 998 53.63 -2.39 -9.16
CA VAL A 998 52.26 -2.89 -9.01
C VAL A 998 51.29 -1.77 -9.32
N ASP A 999 50.13 -2.16 -9.79
CA ASP A 999 48.96 -1.30 -9.87
C ASP A 999 47.91 -1.81 -8.89
N GLU A 1000 47.09 -0.91 -8.35
CA GLU A 1000 45.94 -1.29 -7.52
C GLU A 1000 44.75 -1.67 -8.44
N ASP A 1001 44.68 -1.10 -9.64
CA ASP A 1001 43.75 -1.46 -10.70
C ASP A 1001 44.00 -2.88 -11.25
N ALA A 1002 43.23 -3.85 -10.75
CA ALA A 1002 43.37 -5.25 -11.12
C ALA A 1002 43.07 -5.58 -12.61
N ALA A 1003 42.61 -4.60 -13.39
CA ALA A 1003 42.37 -4.71 -14.83
C ALA A 1003 43.53 -4.22 -15.71
N ASP A 1004 44.45 -3.43 -15.14
CA ASP A 1004 45.42 -2.67 -15.91
C ASP A 1004 46.69 -3.47 -16.26
N ASN A 1005 47.24 -3.18 -17.43
CA ASN A 1005 48.34 -3.94 -18.02
C ASN A 1005 49.58 -3.07 -18.12
N LEU A 1006 50.41 -3.08 -17.08
CA LEU A 1006 51.63 -2.30 -17.03
C LEU A 1006 52.57 -2.61 -18.21
N THR A 1007 52.89 -1.57 -18.95
CA THR A 1007 53.90 -1.56 -20.02
C THR A 1007 55.20 -0.95 -19.49
N TYR A 1008 56.35 -1.47 -19.92
CA TYR A 1008 57.64 -1.07 -19.35
C TYR A 1008 58.63 -0.55 -20.41
N SER A 1009 59.31 0.55 -20.09
CA SER A 1009 60.40 1.12 -20.88
C SER A 1009 61.67 1.33 -20.04
N ALA A 1010 62.83 1.48 -20.69
CA ALA A 1010 64.10 1.72 -20.03
C ALA A 1010 64.88 2.84 -20.72
N THR A 1011 65.37 3.80 -19.92
CA THR A 1011 66.17 4.94 -20.35
C THR A 1011 67.35 5.15 -19.40
N LEU A 1012 68.26 6.06 -19.72
CA LEU A 1012 69.16 6.62 -18.71
C LEU A 1012 68.37 7.63 -17.84
N GLU A 1013 68.80 7.82 -16.60
CA GLU A 1013 68.14 8.73 -15.64
C GLU A 1013 67.89 10.13 -16.22
N ASN A 1014 68.87 10.66 -16.97
CA ASN A 1014 68.81 11.95 -17.66
C ASN A 1014 67.87 12.02 -18.88
N GLY A 1015 67.20 10.92 -19.24
CA GLY A 1015 66.26 10.82 -20.37
C GLY A 1015 66.88 10.40 -21.70
N GLU A 1016 68.21 10.20 -21.77
CA GLU A 1016 68.85 9.66 -22.97
C GLU A 1016 68.53 8.17 -23.17
N SER A 1017 68.68 7.70 -24.40
CA SER A 1017 68.53 6.27 -24.72
C SER A 1017 69.61 5.42 -24.03
N ILE A 1018 69.26 4.18 -23.64
CA ILE A 1018 70.26 3.23 -23.13
C ILE A 1018 71.36 2.98 -24.19
N PRO A 1019 72.63 2.74 -23.81
CA PRO A 1019 73.72 2.59 -24.76
C PRO A 1019 73.52 1.43 -25.73
N SER A 1020 73.99 1.58 -26.98
CA SER A 1020 73.74 0.60 -28.07
C SER A 1020 74.20 -0.84 -27.84
N TRP A 1021 75.04 -1.11 -26.83
CA TRP A 1021 75.44 -2.46 -26.42
C TRP A 1021 74.41 -3.15 -25.49
N LEU A 1022 73.49 -2.38 -24.92
CA LEU A 1022 72.44 -2.79 -23.98
C LEU A 1022 71.07 -2.67 -24.64
N THR A 1023 70.26 -3.73 -24.57
CA THR A 1023 68.96 -3.82 -25.21
C THR A 1023 67.86 -4.06 -24.18
N TRP A 1024 66.70 -3.44 -24.38
CA TRP A 1024 65.49 -3.64 -23.59
C TRP A 1024 64.42 -4.31 -24.45
N ASN A 1025 63.80 -5.37 -23.94
CA ASN A 1025 62.73 -6.11 -24.64
C ASN A 1025 61.34 -5.96 -24.01
N GLY A 1026 61.17 -5.03 -23.06
CA GLY A 1026 59.94 -4.88 -22.27
C GLY A 1026 59.97 -5.53 -20.89
N THR A 1027 60.89 -6.46 -20.60
CA THR A 1027 61.06 -7.05 -19.25
C THR A 1027 62.50 -7.41 -18.90
N THR A 1028 63.44 -7.36 -19.86
CA THR A 1028 64.81 -7.83 -19.70
C THR A 1028 65.79 -6.83 -20.31
N LEU A 1029 66.81 -6.45 -19.54
CA LEU A 1029 68.00 -5.74 -20.01
C LEU A 1029 69.07 -6.77 -20.35
N SER A 1030 69.50 -6.82 -21.62
CA SER A 1030 70.54 -7.76 -22.05
C SER A 1030 71.53 -7.12 -23.02
N GLY A 1031 72.81 -7.49 -22.92
CA GLY A 1031 73.88 -6.85 -23.68
C GLY A 1031 75.24 -7.49 -23.47
N THR A 1032 76.27 -7.00 -24.15
CA THR A 1032 77.67 -7.39 -23.88
C THR A 1032 78.53 -6.13 -24.00
N PRO A 1033 78.93 -5.51 -22.87
CA PRO A 1033 79.71 -4.28 -22.88
C PRO A 1033 81.14 -4.52 -23.35
N THR A 1034 81.69 -3.56 -24.07
CA THR A 1034 83.12 -3.51 -24.45
C THR A 1034 83.91 -2.63 -23.49
N ASN A 1035 85.23 -2.56 -23.63
CA ASN A 1035 86.06 -1.68 -22.80
C ASN A 1035 85.71 -0.18 -22.94
N ASP A 1036 85.16 0.25 -24.09
CA ASP A 1036 84.63 1.61 -24.28
C ASP A 1036 83.31 1.87 -23.52
N SER A 1037 82.73 0.83 -22.93
CA SER A 1037 81.46 0.87 -22.19
C SER A 1037 81.64 1.04 -20.67
N VAL A 1038 82.89 1.11 -20.19
CA VAL A 1038 83.26 1.13 -18.77
C VAL A 1038 82.84 2.45 -18.10
N ALA A 1039 81.68 2.42 -17.47
CA ALA A 1039 81.04 3.55 -16.81
C ALA A 1039 80.05 3.06 -15.74
N SER A 1040 79.63 3.96 -14.84
CA SER A 1040 78.41 3.77 -14.05
C SER A 1040 77.24 4.38 -14.81
N LEU A 1041 76.23 3.57 -15.12
CA LEU A 1041 75.02 3.99 -15.84
C LEU A 1041 73.83 3.95 -14.90
N ASN A 1042 73.21 5.09 -14.60
CA ASN A 1042 71.95 5.12 -13.86
C ASN A 1042 70.81 4.76 -14.83
N ILE A 1043 70.33 3.52 -14.75
CA ILE A 1043 69.25 3.01 -15.61
C ILE A 1043 67.91 3.29 -14.92
N LYS A 1044 67.05 4.04 -15.61
CA LYS A 1044 65.68 4.33 -15.19
C LYS A 1044 64.72 3.40 -15.91
N VAL A 1045 64.08 2.50 -15.18
CA VAL A 1045 62.99 1.65 -15.68
C VAL A 1045 61.68 2.35 -15.33
N ILE A 1046 60.81 2.51 -16.32
CA ILE A 1046 59.51 3.18 -16.22
C ILE A 1046 58.42 2.13 -16.44
N ALA A 1047 57.43 2.07 -15.56
CA ALA A 1047 56.18 1.35 -15.74
C ALA A 1047 55.04 2.33 -16.01
N SER A 1048 54.15 1.97 -16.93
CA SER A 1048 53.03 2.81 -17.39
C SER A 1048 51.78 1.95 -17.55
N ASP A 1049 50.68 2.36 -16.93
CA ASP A 1049 49.33 1.81 -17.10
C ASP A 1049 48.72 2.17 -18.49
N GLY A 1050 49.22 3.26 -19.11
CA GLY A 1050 48.72 3.88 -20.34
C GLY A 1050 48.16 5.31 -20.16
N THR A 1051 47.96 5.74 -18.91
CA THR A 1051 47.48 7.04 -18.44
C THR A 1051 48.55 7.80 -17.64
N THR A 1052 49.25 7.11 -16.73
CA THR A 1052 50.26 7.61 -15.80
C THR A 1052 51.50 6.70 -15.73
N ASP A 1053 52.63 7.27 -15.28
CA ASP A 1053 53.93 6.61 -15.27
C ASP A 1053 54.57 6.65 -13.87
N VAL A 1054 55.20 5.55 -13.47
CA VAL A 1054 56.11 5.48 -12.32
C VAL A 1054 57.47 4.94 -12.76
N SER A 1055 58.55 5.31 -12.07
CA SER A 1055 59.89 4.84 -12.42
C SER A 1055 60.75 4.57 -11.22
N ASP A 1056 61.67 3.62 -11.37
CA ASP A 1056 62.75 3.36 -10.43
C ASP A 1056 64.12 3.41 -11.13
N VAL A 1057 65.17 3.75 -10.39
CA VAL A 1057 66.51 4.00 -10.91
C VAL A 1057 67.55 3.18 -10.14
N PHE A 1058 68.32 2.38 -10.86
CA PHE A 1058 69.43 1.59 -10.30
C PHE A 1058 70.73 1.87 -11.06
N ALA A 1059 71.87 1.73 -10.38
CA ALA A 1059 73.18 1.85 -11.00
C ALA A 1059 73.58 0.51 -11.66
N LEU A 1060 73.81 0.54 -12.97
CA LEU A 1060 74.50 -0.51 -13.72
C LEU A 1060 75.98 -0.12 -13.85
N THR A 1061 76.82 -0.69 -13.00
CA THR A 1061 78.28 -0.47 -13.05
C THR A 1061 78.90 -1.42 -14.06
N VAL A 1062 79.48 -0.87 -15.14
CA VAL A 1062 80.28 -1.64 -16.10
C VAL A 1062 81.74 -1.63 -15.66
N VAL A 1063 82.26 -2.78 -15.26
CA VAL A 1063 83.66 -2.95 -14.82
C VAL A 1063 84.52 -3.56 -15.92
N ASN A 1064 85.72 -3.01 -16.07
CA ASN A 1064 86.71 -3.49 -17.04
C ASN A 1064 87.34 -4.82 -16.56
N SER A 1065 87.52 -5.79 -17.45
CA SER A 1065 88.35 -6.96 -17.19
C SER A 1065 89.83 -6.54 -17.06
N ASN A 1066 90.47 -6.78 -15.91
CA ASN A 1066 91.86 -6.34 -15.68
C ASN A 1066 92.62 -7.20 -14.63
N ASP A 1067 93.94 -7.05 -14.57
CA ASP A 1067 94.87 -7.64 -13.58
C ASP A 1067 95.86 -6.55 -13.06
N ALA A 1068 96.85 -6.91 -12.23
CA ALA A 1068 97.78 -5.97 -11.63
C ALA A 1068 98.77 -5.34 -12.64
N SER A 1069 98.76 -4.00 -12.74
CA SER A 1069 99.72 -3.22 -13.54
C SER A 1069 101.07 -3.02 -12.81
N THR A 1070 102.11 -2.66 -13.56
CA THR A 1070 103.50 -2.62 -13.08
C THR A 1070 103.97 -1.22 -12.68
N THR A 1071 103.90 -0.93 -11.37
CA THR A 1071 104.74 0.07 -10.68
C THR A 1071 106.19 0.03 -11.18
N PHE A 1072 106.82 1.17 -11.47
CA PHE A 1072 108.21 1.21 -11.95
C PHE A 1072 109.22 1.19 -10.80
N ASN A 1073 109.95 0.07 -10.69
CA ASN A 1073 111.10 -0.14 -9.80
C ASN A 1073 112.26 -0.70 -10.62
N ASP A 1074 113.35 0.05 -10.78
CA ASP A 1074 114.66 -0.54 -11.12
C ASP A 1074 115.82 0.36 -10.65
N SER A 1075 116.92 -0.32 -10.36
CA SER A 1075 118.30 0.17 -10.32
C SER A 1075 118.84 0.67 -11.69
N ILE A 1076 118.08 1.53 -12.39
CA ILE A 1076 118.39 1.95 -13.77
C ILE A 1076 119.77 2.63 -13.84
N THR A 1077 120.58 2.27 -14.84
CA THR A 1077 121.91 2.86 -15.07
C THR A 1077 121.83 4.19 -15.85
N THR A 1078 121.10 5.16 -15.30
CA THR A 1078 120.89 6.53 -15.82
C THR A 1078 121.18 7.57 -14.73
N ASN A 1079 120.98 8.85 -15.04
CA ASN A 1079 120.76 9.91 -14.04
C ASN A 1079 119.34 10.50 -14.19
N GLU A 1080 118.40 9.72 -14.76
CA GLU A 1080 117.06 10.14 -15.20
C GLU A 1080 116.02 8.99 -15.02
N LEU A 1081 114.83 9.32 -14.51
CA LEU A 1081 113.62 8.48 -14.49
C LEU A 1081 112.41 9.37 -14.84
N ASN A 1082 111.58 8.96 -15.80
CA ASN A 1082 110.42 9.72 -16.28
C ASN A 1082 109.16 8.85 -16.22
N GLY A 1083 108.07 9.37 -15.64
CA GLY A 1083 106.72 8.85 -15.83
C GLY A 1083 106.05 9.40 -17.09
N ASP A 1084 104.78 9.07 -17.30
CA ASP A 1084 104.04 9.41 -18.53
C ASP A 1084 102.96 10.51 -18.40
N ILE A 1085 101.71 10.22 -18.77
CA ILE A 1085 100.56 11.12 -18.67
C ILE A 1085 99.59 10.71 -17.57
N GLU A 1086 99.68 9.47 -17.09
CA GLU A 1086 98.92 8.93 -15.97
C GLU A 1086 99.61 9.25 -14.63
N SER A 1087 98.99 8.82 -13.51
CA SER A 1087 99.57 8.98 -12.16
C SER A 1087 100.56 7.86 -11.81
N ASP A 1088 101.84 8.21 -11.73
CA ASP A 1088 102.94 7.27 -11.47
C ASP A 1088 103.45 7.30 -10.01
N ASN A 1089 103.91 6.13 -9.54
CA ASN A 1089 104.75 6.01 -8.33
C ASN A 1089 106.20 5.77 -8.75
N LEU A 1090 107.02 6.82 -8.72
CA LEU A 1090 108.41 6.81 -9.19
C LEU A 1090 109.39 6.77 -7.99
N ILE A 1091 110.05 5.63 -7.83
CA ILE A 1091 111.01 5.40 -6.74
C ILE A 1091 112.44 5.49 -7.28
N GLY A 1092 113.16 6.53 -6.86
CA GLY A 1092 114.58 6.71 -7.14
C GLY A 1092 115.44 5.75 -6.33
N GLY A 1093 116.01 4.75 -7.02
CA GLY A 1093 116.99 3.84 -6.43
C GLY A 1093 118.27 4.54 -5.95
N LEU A 1094 119.18 3.77 -5.35
CA LEU A 1094 120.40 4.26 -4.69
C LEU A 1094 121.47 4.77 -5.68
N GLY A 1095 121.19 5.91 -6.30
CA GLY A 1095 122.10 6.65 -7.18
C GLY A 1095 121.60 8.06 -7.48
N ASN A 1096 122.48 9.06 -7.42
CA ASN A 1096 122.19 10.45 -7.79
C ASN A 1096 121.51 10.57 -9.17
N GLY A 1097 120.25 11.01 -9.22
CA GLY A 1097 119.46 11.07 -10.45
C GLY A 1097 118.25 12.00 -10.38
N THR A 1098 117.63 12.25 -11.54
CA THR A 1098 116.51 13.19 -11.73
C THR A 1098 115.21 12.43 -11.94
N LEU A 1099 114.20 12.69 -11.11
CA LEU A 1099 112.85 12.19 -11.27
C LEU A 1099 111.97 13.26 -11.94
N PHE A 1100 111.22 12.84 -12.95
CA PHE A 1100 110.23 13.62 -13.68
C PHE A 1100 108.91 12.86 -13.62
N GLY A 1101 107.89 13.42 -12.94
CA GLY A 1101 106.57 12.80 -12.84
C GLY A 1101 105.94 12.66 -14.23
N GLY A 1102 105.54 13.78 -14.80
CA GLY A 1102 104.90 13.79 -16.11
C GLY A 1102 103.81 14.85 -16.15
N VAL A 1103 102.59 14.40 -16.49
CA VAL A 1103 101.37 15.23 -16.52
C VAL A 1103 100.37 14.84 -15.42
N GLY A 1104 100.53 13.66 -14.80
CA GLY A 1104 99.61 13.11 -13.81
C GLY A 1104 99.67 13.79 -12.44
N GLU A 1105 99.08 13.13 -11.44
CA GLU A 1105 99.39 13.35 -10.02
C GLU A 1105 100.43 12.30 -9.59
N ASP A 1106 101.70 12.69 -9.55
CA ASP A 1106 102.81 11.74 -9.40
C ASP A 1106 103.44 11.73 -8.00
N VAL A 1107 104.02 10.60 -7.60
CA VAL A 1107 104.67 10.41 -6.31
C VAL A 1107 106.16 10.12 -6.50
N LEU A 1108 107.01 11.06 -6.06
CA LEU A 1108 108.45 11.08 -6.33
C LEU A 1108 109.26 10.90 -5.03
N LEU A 1109 109.93 9.76 -4.87
CA LEU A 1109 110.72 9.43 -3.68
C LEU A 1109 112.07 8.83 -4.06
N GLY A 1110 113.18 9.50 -3.73
CA GLY A 1110 114.55 8.96 -3.89
C GLY A 1110 115.23 8.68 -2.55
N GLU A 1111 115.97 7.59 -2.43
CA GLU A 1111 116.57 7.15 -1.15
C GLU A 1111 118.00 7.69 -0.91
N THR A 1112 118.09 8.70 -0.02
CA THR A 1112 119.31 9.25 0.61
C THR A 1112 120.38 9.92 -0.26
N GLU A 1113 120.50 9.57 -1.54
CA GLU A 1113 121.34 10.27 -2.53
C GLU A 1113 120.79 11.68 -2.82
N GLN A 1114 121.59 12.52 -3.47
CA GLN A 1114 121.25 13.91 -3.79
C GLN A 1114 120.35 13.98 -5.03
N HIS A 1115 119.08 13.57 -4.87
CA HIS A 1115 118.12 13.50 -5.98
C HIS A 1115 117.68 14.87 -6.48
N SER A 1116 117.41 14.93 -7.78
CA SER A 1116 116.81 16.09 -8.43
C SER A 1116 115.36 15.78 -8.80
N PHE A 1117 114.48 16.76 -8.65
CA PHE A 1117 113.04 16.62 -8.92
C PHE A 1117 112.63 17.72 -9.89
N LYS A 1118 111.97 17.37 -10.99
CA LYS A 1118 111.60 18.33 -12.03
C LYS A 1118 110.08 18.51 -12.05
N LEU A 1119 109.63 19.63 -11.46
CA LEU A 1119 108.22 20.02 -11.43
C LEU A 1119 107.80 20.67 -12.75
N THR A 1120 106.60 20.33 -13.21
CA THR A 1120 105.92 21.01 -14.32
C THR A 1120 104.75 21.85 -13.82
N ASN A 1121 104.07 22.55 -14.71
CA ASN A 1121 102.77 23.18 -14.44
C ASN A 1121 101.70 22.70 -15.43
N ALA A 1122 101.88 21.50 -16.00
CA ALA A 1122 101.03 20.96 -17.06
C ALA A 1122 99.86 20.12 -16.54
N HIS A 1123 99.74 19.93 -15.22
CA HIS A 1123 98.69 19.12 -14.59
C HIS A 1123 97.30 19.63 -14.96
N THR A 1124 96.49 18.76 -15.59
CA THR A 1124 95.06 19.05 -15.84
C THR A 1124 94.18 18.75 -14.63
N ARG A 1125 94.71 17.96 -13.69
CA ARG A 1125 94.16 17.65 -12.37
C ARG A 1125 95.36 17.51 -11.42
N GLY A 1126 95.35 18.23 -10.28
CA GLY A 1126 96.28 17.95 -9.18
C GLY A 1126 97.65 18.62 -9.16
N HIS A 1127 98.58 17.95 -8.47
CA HIS A 1127 99.95 18.40 -8.14
C HIS A 1127 100.82 17.20 -7.72
N ASP A 1128 102.13 17.27 -7.97
CA ASP A 1128 103.06 16.20 -7.58
C ASP A 1128 103.34 16.17 -6.06
N ILE A 1129 103.61 14.96 -5.55
CA ILE A 1129 104.06 14.70 -4.18
C ILE A 1129 105.56 14.37 -4.21
N ILE A 1130 106.38 15.15 -3.51
CA ILE A 1130 107.83 14.90 -3.36
C ILE A 1130 108.14 14.50 -1.91
N ALA A 1131 108.83 13.37 -1.77
CA ALA A 1131 109.31 12.83 -0.49
C ALA A 1131 110.83 12.93 -0.34
N ASN A 1132 111.33 12.63 0.86
CA ASN A 1132 112.76 12.52 1.25
C ASN A 1132 113.66 13.77 1.08
N LEU A 1133 113.19 14.85 0.46
CA LEU A 1133 113.99 16.06 0.23
C LEU A 1133 114.43 16.72 1.55
N THR A 1134 115.75 16.86 1.75
CA THR A 1134 116.34 17.47 2.94
C THR A 1134 117.21 18.68 2.60
N ILE A 1135 117.34 19.62 3.55
CA ILE A 1135 118.06 20.89 3.34
C ILE A 1135 119.53 20.61 2.99
N GLY A 1136 119.93 20.99 1.78
CA GLY A 1136 121.28 20.82 1.26
C GLY A 1136 121.55 19.48 0.57
N ASN A 1137 120.53 18.62 0.38
CA ASN A 1137 120.68 17.34 -0.30
C ASN A 1137 119.57 17.07 -1.33
N GLY A 1138 119.49 17.95 -2.35
CA GLY A 1138 118.67 17.76 -3.55
C GLY A 1138 118.45 19.06 -4.33
N THR A 1139 118.00 18.97 -5.58
CA THR A 1139 117.71 20.14 -6.43
C THR A 1139 116.32 20.05 -7.06
N ILE A 1140 115.49 21.06 -6.85
CA ILE A 1140 114.20 21.17 -7.56
C ILE A 1140 114.41 21.99 -8.83
N PHE A 1141 114.18 21.38 -9.98
CA PHE A 1141 114.10 22.05 -11.27
C PHE A 1141 112.67 22.49 -11.55
N ILE A 1142 112.51 23.75 -11.97
CA ILE A 1142 111.22 24.35 -12.30
C ILE A 1142 111.30 24.89 -13.73
N SER A 1143 110.30 24.61 -14.56
CA SER A 1143 110.28 24.99 -15.96
C SER A 1143 110.19 26.51 -16.16
N LYS A 1144 111.28 27.14 -16.61
CA LYS A 1144 111.32 28.59 -16.91
C LYS A 1144 110.18 29.03 -17.85
N ALA A 1145 109.83 28.19 -18.84
CA ALA A 1145 108.84 28.52 -19.85
C ALA A 1145 107.41 28.46 -19.29
N GLU A 1146 107.04 27.39 -18.60
CA GLU A 1146 105.69 27.21 -18.01
C GLU A 1146 105.41 28.23 -16.89
N PHE A 1147 106.43 28.54 -16.09
CA PHE A 1147 106.33 29.49 -14.99
C PHE A 1147 106.62 30.95 -15.39
N GLY A 1148 106.92 31.22 -16.67
CA GLY A 1148 107.12 32.58 -17.18
C GLY A 1148 108.24 33.37 -16.50
N LEU A 1149 109.30 32.68 -16.04
CA LEU A 1149 110.35 33.27 -15.21
C LEU A 1149 111.33 34.13 -16.04
N GLY A 1150 111.66 35.32 -15.54
CA GLY A 1150 112.57 36.27 -16.21
C GLY A 1150 114.05 35.94 -16.08
N GLN A 1151 114.42 35.04 -15.17
CA GLN A 1151 115.79 34.64 -14.83
C GLN A 1151 116.44 33.85 -15.99
N SER A 1152 117.77 33.75 -16.02
CA SER A 1152 118.45 32.90 -17.01
C SER A 1152 118.18 31.42 -16.71
N GLN A 1153 118.11 30.60 -17.75
CA GLN A 1153 117.95 29.15 -17.59
C GLN A 1153 119.20 28.55 -16.89
N ASP A 1154 119.01 27.45 -16.16
CA ASP A 1154 120.04 26.73 -15.41
C ASP A 1154 120.82 27.61 -14.40
N THR A 1155 120.12 28.58 -13.81
CA THR A 1155 120.63 29.42 -12.71
C THR A 1155 119.84 29.20 -11.42
N ILE A 1156 120.49 29.39 -10.27
CA ILE A 1156 119.80 29.41 -8.97
C ILE A 1156 118.89 30.63 -8.95
N LEU A 1157 117.59 30.39 -8.71
CA LEU A 1157 116.59 31.44 -8.60
C LEU A 1157 116.90 32.37 -7.41
N ASP A 1158 116.71 33.67 -7.60
CA ASP A 1158 116.94 34.68 -6.57
C ASP A 1158 116.05 34.41 -5.35
N SER A 1159 116.64 34.43 -4.15
CA SER A 1159 115.92 34.22 -2.89
C SER A 1159 114.81 35.25 -2.66
N GLY A 1160 114.90 36.44 -3.28
CA GLY A 1160 113.86 37.45 -3.29
C GLY A 1160 112.57 37.03 -4.03
N LEU A 1161 112.58 35.92 -4.77
CA LEU A 1161 111.38 35.32 -5.39
C LEU A 1161 110.62 34.40 -4.43
N PHE A 1162 111.21 34.01 -3.29
CA PHE A 1162 110.66 33.01 -2.39
C PHE A 1162 110.09 33.65 -1.12
N ARG A 1163 108.85 33.26 -0.80
CA ARG A 1163 108.10 33.74 0.37
C ARG A 1163 107.70 32.56 1.24
N LEU A 1164 107.91 32.69 2.56
CA LEU A 1164 107.32 31.80 3.55
C LEU A 1164 105.94 32.32 3.98
N GLY A 1165 104.94 31.44 3.96
CA GLY A 1165 103.56 31.73 4.33
C GLY A 1165 102.56 31.07 3.39
N THR A 1166 101.31 31.53 3.43
CA THR A 1166 100.18 31.01 2.64
C THR A 1166 99.74 31.94 1.49
N SER A 1167 100.43 33.07 1.28
CA SER A 1167 100.18 33.98 0.15
C SER A 1167 101.41 34.85 -0.16
N ALA A 1168 101.47 35.38 -1.38
CA ALA A 1168 102.41 36.43 -1.77
C ALA A 1168 102.10 37.75 -1.04
N ARG A 1169 103.11 38.64 -0.95
CA ARG A 1169 103.02 39.91 -0.20
C ARG A 1169 103.77 41.09 -0.84
N THR A 1170 104.73 40.85 -1.72
CA THR A 1170 105.49 41.91 -2.40
C THR A 1170 105.62 41.57 -3.88
N THR A 1171 105.62 42.57 -4.77
CA THR A 1171 105.68 42.39 -6.24
C THR A 1171 106.82 41.51 -6.78
N GLY A 1172 107.83 41.16 -5.96
CA GLY A 1172 108.90 40.21 -6.29
C GLY A 1172 108.61 38.75 -5.92
N ASP A 1173 107.71 38.49 -4.97
CA ASP A 1173 107.35 37.13 -4.52
C ASP A 1173 106.78 36.33 -5.72
N ARG A 1174 107.19 35.07 -5.90
CA ARG A 1174 106.68 34.18 -6.97
C ARG A 1174 106.43 32.76 -6.48
N PHE A 1175 107.26 32.26 -5.58
CA PHE A 1175 107.12 30.93 -4.99
C PHE A 1175 106.79 31.07 -3.50
N ILE A 1176 105.67 30.50 -3.08
CA ILE A 1176 105.12 30.64 -1.73
C ILE A 1176 105.09 29.25 -1.09
N TYR A 1177 105.88 29.08 -0.03
CA TYR A 1177 105.97 27.82 0.70
C TYR A 1177 105.28 27.90 2.06
N ASP A 1178 104.24 27.10 2.23
CA ASP A 1178 103.53 26.93 3.49
C ASP A 1178 104.13 25.78 4.30
N ARG A 1179 104.96 26.14 5.28
CA ARG A 1179 105.58 25.20 6.23
C ARG A 1179 104.59 24.42 7.09
N SER A 1180 103.34 24.86 7.21
CA SER A 1180 102.33 24.15 8.02
C SER A 1180 101.65 23.01 7.27
N THR A 1181 101.70 23.03 5.93
CA THR A 1181 101.02 22.05 5.08
C THR A 1181 101.93 21.39 4.04
N GLY A 1182 103.23 21.70 4.01
CA GLY A 1182 104.18 21.18 3.03
C GLY A 1182 103.95 21.67 1.60
N ASN A 1183 103.03 22.61 1.39
CA ASN A 1183 102.56 22.99 0.06
C ASN A 1183 103.42 24.09 -0.55
N LEU A 1184 103.82 23.90 -1.80
CA LEU A 1184 104.45 24.92 -2.63
C LEU A 1184 103.43 25.45 -3.64
N PHE A 1185 103.25 26.77 -3.61
CA PHE A 1185 102.40 27.51 -4.53
C PHE A 1185 103.23 28.43 -5.42
N PHE A 1186 102.71 28.69 -6.63
CA PHE A 1186 103.20 29.71 -7.53
C PHE A 1186 102.18 30.84 -7.70
N ASP A 1187 102.62 32.07 -7.53
CA ASP A 1187 101.88 33.29 -7.87
C ASP A 1187 102.56 33.96 -9.08
N LYS A 1188 101.78 34.19 -10.14
CA LYS A 1188 102.25 34.75 -11.40
C LYS A 1188 102.42 36.27 -11.35
N ASP A 1189 101.58 36.98 -10.60
CA ASP A 1189 101.66 38.44 -10.44
C ASP A 1189 102.52 38.86 -9.24
N GLY A 1190 102.56 38.01 -8.21
CA GLY A 1190 103.37 38.18 -7.01
C GLY A 1190 102.80 39.15 -5.99
N VAL A 1191 101.62 39.72 -6.22
CA VAL A 1191 100.93 40.59 -5.26
C VAL A 1191 99.71 39.92 -4.62
N GLY A 1192 99.47 38.63 -4.92
CA GLY A 1192 98.27 37.91 -4.50
C GLY A 1192 97.01 38.42 -5.19
N GLY A 1193 97.14 39.03 -6.37
CA GLY A 1193 96.01 39.57 -7.14
C GLY A 1193 95.22 38.50 -7.89
N THR A 1194 95.89 37.42 -8.26
CA THR A 1194 95.33 36.20 -8.84
C THR A 1194 95.50 35.02 -7.87
N ALA A 1195 94.64 34.02 -7.96
CA ALA A 1195 94.73 32.84 -7.10
C ALA A 1195 96.01 32.06 -7.40
N GLN A 1196 96.89 31.94 -6.40
CA GLN A 1196 98.11 31.14 -6.49
C GLN A 1196 97.77 29.67 -6.77
N VAL A 1197 98.55 29.01 -7.63
CA VAL A 1197 98.35 27.60 -8.00
C VAL A 1197 99.24 26.72 -7.15
N LYS A 1198 98.71 25.63 -6.60
CA LYS A 1198 99.51 24.60 -5.92
C LYS A 1198 100.24 23.78 -6.99
N ILE A 1199 101.56 23.66 -6.87
CA ILE A 1199 102.40 22.98 -7.88
C ILE A 1199 103.21 21.81 -7.32
N ALA A 1200 103.32 21.70 -6.00
CA ALA A 1200 103.88 20.53 -5.34
C ALA A 1200 103.40 20.41 -3.89
N HIS A 1201 103.48 19.20 -3.35
CA HIS A 1201 103.40 18.93 -1.92
C HIS A 1201 104.66 18.19 -1.48
N PHE A 1202 105.39 18.77 -0.53
CA PHE A 1202 106.49 18.09 0.15
C PHE A 1202 105.95 17.35 1.36
N SER A 1203 106.08 16.02 1.37
CA SER A 1203 105.47 15.14 2.39
C SER A 1203 106.28 15.01 3.69
N ASN A 1204 107.42 15.70 3.80
CA ASN A 1204 108.46 15.48 4.82
C ASN A 1204 108.75 16.72 5.68
#